data_AF-A0A0M2V4L7-F1
#
_entry.id   AF-A0A0M2V4L7-F1
#
_cell.length_a   1.000
_cell.length_b   1.000
_cell.length_c   1.000
_cell.angle_alpha   90.00
_cell.angle_beta   90.00
_cell.angle_gamma   90.00
#
_symmetry.space_group_name_H-M   'P 1'
#
loop_
_entity.id
_entity.type
_entity.pdbx_description
1 polymer ?
#
loop_
_entity_poly.entity_id
_entity_poly.type
_entity_poly.pdbx_seq_one_letter_code
_entity_poly.pdbx_strand_id
1 'polypeptide(L)'
;MIRHFLPFAALLMCFAVSAYATAKPEKLTIALSSDTYPYMFTDEQGQPDGLIVDYWRAIGKEQQISIDFIMADWPQTVALLNKGEVDLHGGMAYTEQRAQEYALQSLNITIYSNVFVHRDLIRVQNLADLTPYVVGVVENSSHVPTLARLLPKAPLREFAAVSQMYDAAIAGELKAFAGLDRLPPRYHAYRELDNLFPLYKKIPLQGIQLMLAAPANSSLNPLLQQYSSAVSVQTLNELERKWLSFSGGKDDTLLLGLSVMNQPYMQVSAQGEATGLLVDLWRLWSEKTGTSIAFVPDSSVNSLASLTNQRIDAHIGLPAMTNLNSQLAKAYHLYSFSASYYTLRTSNYQQLDSNSTARIGVFNLSTYLPEVQQQYPAATFSRYPSLEAMTSAVLAGEIDGFFGADLVMEARLKQFNLWEDFIVVPATRVFAPLHVLVHQDNSELAAKITEGFNQISLPELIQIEQKWISAPELGYFSDFKNRIPLSSEEQVWLRQHSPLRVGLISNWPPMEFVDKDGNVAGVSHEILQILAKRLTIQFELRPYDNFEDILLDLANRNLDLVANVSTKDGREHFARFTEPFWSVRWAVISHINSENISSSAQLRGKRIAIFRDYQLANDLAQIVAEVEVTIIKDLSDGIRLLQENRVDFVLDSIEAGSSALKRANVINLRMQVIDDLPEYPSLVAVRSDYQPLVAILNKGLRSIGETERQQIYQQWFDFEITQGIDRKRVRQIIWQVAAITLLFLSVFVIWNLFLRREVTLRRAAEEKMRFMATHDDLTGLPNRSLLKERMDQALMQHSRHNEMLAVLFIDLDGFKGVNDSHGHDAGDELLLKLSGLLQACIRKSDTVARFGGDEFVVLLTALLHRDDAAIVAEKILVKLSQPLQLSFGQVMVGASIGIAIYPHDATSSTGLLKQADKQMYLAKQRGKNDYSFTEREFS
;
A
#
# COMPACT_ATOMS: atom_id res chain seq x y z
N MET A 1 -90.25 -31.38 -1.49
CA MET A 1 -89.21 -30.75 -0.65
C MET A 1 -88.56 -31.86 0.17
N ILE A 2 -87.33 -32.31 -0.16
CA ILE A 2 -86.38 -33.09 0.69
C ILE A 2 -86.87 -34.49 1.19
N ARG A 3 -86.17 -35.65 1.11
CA ARG A 3 -84.82 -36.09 0.63
C ARG A 3 -84.86 -37.61 0.29
N HIS A 4 -83.84 -38.13 -0.40
CA HIS A 4 -83.66 -39.56 -0.75
C HIS A 4 -83.10 -40.44 0.39
N PHE A 5 -83.27 -41.78 0.29
CA PHE A 5 -82.23 -42.80 0.53
C PHE A 5 -82.52 -44.13 -0.23
N LEU A 6 -81.45 -44.85 -0.63
CA LEU A 6 -81.38 -46.20 -1.28
C LEU A 6 -80.94 -47.26 -0.23
N PRO A 7 -80.59 -48.55 -0.54
CA PRO A 7 -80.86 -49.45 -1.70
C PRO A 7 -81.27 -50.90 -1.33
N PHE A 8 -81.61 -51.72 -2.34
CA PHE A 8 -81.19 -53.15 -2.56
C PHE A 8 -81.91 -53.68 -3.84
N ALA A 9 -81.45 -54.67 -4.62
CA ALA A 9 -80.14 -55.31 -4.81
C ALA A 9 -80.13 -56.06 -6.17
N ALA A 10 -78.96 -56.31 -6.79
CA ALA A 10 -78.85 -57.18 -7.97
C ALA A 10 -77.43 -57.78 -8.16
N LEU A 11 -77.30 -59.08 -7.86
CA LEU A 11 -76.34 -60.02 -8.50
C LEU A 11 -76.90 -60.35 -9.93
N LEU A 12 -76.20 -60.93 -10.91
CA LEU A 12 -74.97 -61.73 -10.96
C LEU A 12 -74.52 -61.82 -12.44
N MET A 13 -73.23 -61.64 -12.77
CA MET A 13 -72.60 -62.28 -13.94
C MET A 13 -71.08 -62.28 -13.76
N CYS A 14 -70.51 -63.45 -13.48
CA CYS A 14 -69.07 -63.65 -13.40
C CYS A 14 -68.56 -64.35 -14.65
N PHE A 15 -67.70 -63.68 -15.43
CA PHE A 15 -66.74 -64.37 -16.29
C PHE A 15 -65.40 -64.43 -15.57
N ALA A 16 -64.98 -65.62 -15.18
CA ALA A 16 -63.66 -65.84 -14.61
C ALA A 16 -62.63 -65.91 -15.73
N VAL A 17 -61.89 -64.81 -15.94
CA VAL A 17 -60.61 -64.86 -16.65
C VAL A 17 -59.56 -65.28 -15.62
N SER A 18 -59.16 -66.56 -15.66
CA SER A 18 -58.02 -67.04 -14.88
C SER A 18 -56.75 -66.38 -15.40
N ALA A 19 -56.28 -65.35 -14.70
CA ALA A 19 -54.96 -64.80 -14.93
C ALA A 19 -53.92 -65.88 -14.62
N TYR A 20 -53.26 -66.41 -15.66
CA TYR A 20 -52.05 -67.20 -15.49
C TYR A 20 -50.99 -66.29 -14.86
N ALA A 21 -50.68 -66.51 -13.59
CA ALA A 21 -49.51 -65.91 -12.97
C ALA A 21 -48.27 -66.50 -13.65
N THR A 22 -47.62 -65.73 -14.53
CA THR A 22 -46.35 -66.11 -15.14
C THR A 22 -45.33 -66.35 -14.03
N ALA A 23 -44.75 -67.55 -14.01
CA ALA A 23 -43.77 -67.91 -12.99
C ALA A 23 -42.57 -66.95 -13.06
N LYS A 24 -42.19 -66.41 -11.91
CA LYS A 24 -41.07 -65.49 -11.76
C LYS A 24 -39.76 -66.24 -12.04
N PRO A 25 -38.87 -65.73 -12.91
CA PRO A 25 -37.59 -66.38 -13.15
C PRO A 25 -36.67 -66.23 -11.94
N GLU A 26 -35.89 -67.28 -11.62
CA GLU A 26 -34.87 -67.24 -10.56
C GLU A 26 -33.67 -66.35 -10.95
N LYS A 27 -33.45 -66.16 -12.25
CA LYS A 27 -32.32 -65.43 -12.83
C LYS A 27 -32.76 -64.61 -14.05
N LEU A 28 -32.18 -63.43 -14.22
CA LEU A 28 -32.34 -62.56 -15.40
C LEU A 28 -30.98 -62.14 -15.95
N THR A 29 -30.88 -62.12 -17.28
CA THR A 29 -29.72 -61.68 -18.05
C THR A 29 -30.03 -60.34 -18.71
N ILE A 30 -29.29 -59.29 -18.37
CA ILE A 30 -29.66 -57.91 -18.70
C ILE A 30 -28.54 -57.21 -19.46
N ALA A 31 -28.81 -56.76 -20.69
CA ALA A 31 -27.86 -55.95 -21.45
C ALA A 31 -27.87 -54.49 -20.98
N LEU A 32 -26.68 -53.90 -20.81
CA LEU A 32 -26.45 -52.51 -20.46
C LEU A 32 -25.24 -51.95 -21.23
N SER A 33 -25.24 -50.64 -21.49
CA SER A 33 -24.12 -49.98 -22.20
C SER A 33 -22.86 -49.98 -21.34
N SER A 34 -21.70 -50.31 -21.91
CA SER A 34 -20.39 -50.31 -21.23
C SER A 34 -19.80 -48.91 -20.99
N ASP A 35 -20.35 -47.88 -21.62
CA ASP A 35 -19.70 -46.58 -21.91
C ASP A 35 -20.51 -45.34 -21.46
N THR A 36 -21.69 -45.53 -20.86
CA THR A 36 -22.69 -44.48 -20.63
C THR A 36 -22.62 -43.93 -19.19
N TYR A 37 -21.49 -43.29 -18.85
CA TYR A 37 -21.23 -42.72 -17.52
C TYR A 37 -22.13 -41.51 -17.17
N PRO A 38 -22.57 -41.33 -15.90
CA PRO A 38 -22.46 -42.23 -14.74
C PRO A 38 -23.62 -43.24 -14.64
N TYR A 39 -24.42 -43.40 -15.70
CA TYR A 39 -25.67 -44.14 -15.66
C TYR A 39 -25.49 -45.66 -15.75
N MET A 40 -24.68 -46.13 -16.70
CA MET A 40 -24.33 -47.54 -16.86
C MET A 40 -22.98 -47.61 -17.57
N PHE A 41 -21.99 -48.23 -16.94
CA PHE A 41 -20.64 -48.33 -17.48
C PHE A 41 -19.88 -49.51 -16.86
N THR A 42 -18.71 -49.82 -17.40
CA THR A 42 -17.79 -50.81 -16.82
C THR A 42 -16.72 -50.11 -15.98
N ASP A 43 -16.44 -50.63 -14.78
CA ASP A 43 -15.42 -50.07 -13.89
C ASP A 43 -13.98 -50.53 -14.20
N GLU A 44 -13.02 -50.04 -13.42
CA GLU A 44 -11.58 -50.35 -13.57
C GLU A 44 -11.26 -51.83 -13.30
N GLN A 45 -12.17 -52.56 -12.65
CA GLN A 45 -12.09 -53.98 -12.35
C GLN A 45 -12.89 -54.83 -13.38
N GLY A 46 -13.38 -54.20 -14.46
CA GLY A 46 -14.17 -54.87 -15.49
C GLY A 46 -15.61 -55.19 -15.07
N GLN A 47 -16.10 -54.63 -13.96
CA GLN A 47 -17.42 -54.94 -13.40
C GLN A 47 -18.49 -53.92 -13.83
N PRO A 48 -19.77 -54.32 -13.90
CA PRO A 48 -20.89 -53.39 -14.09
C PRO A 48 -20.98 -52.36 -12.95
N ASP A 49 -21.09 -51.08 -13.29
CA ASP A 49 -21.22 -49.98 -12.31
C ASP A 49 -22.11 -48.83 -12.85
N GLY A 50 -22.61 -47.97 -11.95
CA GLY A 50 -23.46 -46.82 -12.28
C GLY A 50 -24.93 -46.91 -11.83
N LEU A 51 -25.67 -45.81 -12.02
CA LEU A 51 -27.05 -45.62 -11.52
C LEU A 51 -28.02 -46.75 -11.88
N ILE A 52 -28.05 -47.14 -13.15
CA ILE A 52 -28.96 -48.14 -13.69
C ILE A 52 -28.55 -49.55 -13.26
N VAL A 53 -27.25 -49.80 -13.08
CA VAL A 53 -26.76 -51.07 -12.52
C VAL A 53 -27.23 -51.22 -11.07
N ASP A 54 -27.10 -50.18 -10.24
CA ASP A 54 -27.57 -50.21 -8.86
C ASP A 54 -29.10 -50.25 -8.75
N TYR A 55 -29.82 -49.57 -9.64
CA TYR A 55 -31.28 -49.66 -9.74
C TYR A 55 -31.71 -51.11 -10.02
N TRP A 56 -31.03 -51.81 -10.94
CA TRP A 56 -31.26 -53.23 -11.16
C TRP A 56 -30.87 -54.10 -9.97
N ARG A 57 -29.75 -53.84 -9.29
CA ARG A 57 -29.39 -54.54 -8.03
C ARG A 57 -30.47 -54.37 -6.96
N ALA A 58 -31.12 -53.20 -6.88
CA ALA A 58 -32.26 -52.98 -6.00
C ALA A 58 -33.48 -53.85 -6.40
N ILE A 59 -33.85 -53.89 -7.68
CA ILE A 59 -34.88 -54.81 -8.19
C ILE A 59 -34.54 -56.26 -7.84
N GLY A 60 -33.32 -56.72 -8.14
CA GLY A 60 -32.89 -58.10 -7.86
C GLY A 60 -33.01 -58.47 -6.38
N LYS A 61 -32.66 -57.53 -5.48
CA LYS A 61 -32.79 -57.70 -4.03
C LYS A 61 -34.26 -57.76 -3.58
N GLU A 62 -35.10 -56.80 -3.98
CA GLU A 62 -36.51 -56.74 -3.58
C GLU A 62 -37.34 -57.88 -4.18
N GLN A 63 -36.99 -58.29 -5.40
CA GLN A 63 -37.66 -59.36 -6.12
C GLN A 63 -37.03 -60.74 -5.86
N GLN A 64 -35.91 -60.85 -5.15
CA GLN A 64 -35.19 -62.11 -4.92
C GLN A 64 -34.82 -62.83 -6.24
N ILE A 65 -34.34 -62.06 -7.22
CA ILE A 65 -33.90 -62.56 -8.55
C ILE A 65 -32.39 -62.33 -8.67
N SER A 66 -31.65 -63.34 -9.15
CA SER A 66 -30.25 -63.17 -9.52
C SER A 66 -30.13 -62.42 -10.84
N ILE A 67 -29.29 -61.37 -10.90
CA ILE A 67 -29.10 -60.58 -12.12
C ILE A 67 -27.67 -60.71 -12.62
N ASP A 68 -27.55 -61.20 -13.85
CA ASP A 68 -26.31 -61.19 -14.64
C ASP A 68 -26.37 -60.03 -15.63
N PHE A 69 -25.42 -59.11 -15.54
CA PHE A 69 -25.29 -58.01 -16.49
C PHE A 69 -24.36 -58.38 -17.63
N ILE A 70 -24.79 -58.13 -18.86
CA ILE A 70 -23.94 -58.17 -20.05
C ILE A 70 -23.65 -56.74 -20.50
N MET A 71 -22.42 -56.29 -20.21
CA MET A 71 -21.94 -54.97 -20.61
C MET A 71 -21.41 -55.03 -22.05
N ALA A 72 -21.92 -54.16 -22.93
CA ALA A 72 -21.48 -54.06 -24.32
C ALA A 72 -21.74 -52.67 -24.89
N ASP A 73 -21.13 -52.33 -26.02
CA ASP A 73 -21.40 -51.05 -26.69
C ASP A 73 -22.86 -50.99 -27.19
N TRP A 74 -23.44 -49.79 -27.24
CA TRP A 74 -24.88 -49.60 -27.44
C TRP A 74 -25.53 -50.38 -28.62
N PRO A 75 -24.94 -50.45 -29.83
CA PRO A 75 -25.54 -51.25 -30.92
C PRO A 75 -25.56 -52.75 -30.60
N GLN A 76 -24.58 -53.24 -29.85
CA GLN A 76 -24.49 -54.64 -29.44
C GLN A 76 -25.51 -55.00 -28.36
N THR A 77 -25.82 -54.10 -27.41
CA THR A 77 -26.86 -54.37 -26.39
C THR A 77 -28.24 -54.58 -27.03
N VAL A 78 -28.56 -53.79 -28.07
CA VAL A 78 -29.79 -53.94 -28.87
C VAL A 78 -29.75 -55.23 -29.71
N ALA A 79 -28.61 -55.57 -30.31
CA ALA A 79 -28.45 -56.79 -31.09
C ALA A 79 -28.60 -58.06 -30.24
N LEU A 80 -28.08 -58.08 -29.01
CA LEU A 80 -28.25 -59.18 -28.05
C LEU A 80 -29.73 -59.40 -27.70
N LEU A 81 -30.48 -58.32 -27.43
CA LEU A 81 -31.91 -58.38 -27.15
C LEU A 81 -32.70 -58.96 -28.33
N ASN A 82 -32.39 -58.51 -29.56
CA ASN A 82 -33.08 -58.94 -30.76
C ASN A 82 -32.85 -60.42 -31.13
N LYS A 83 -31.72 -60.99 -30.71
CA LYS A 83 -31.44 -62.41 -30.87
C LYS A 83 -31.99 -63.29 -29.73
N GLY A 84 -32.44 -62.68 -28.64
CA GLY A 84 -32.79 -63.40 -27.40
C GLY A 84 -31.57 -63.97 -26.67
N GLU A 85 -30.38 -63.40 -26.86
CA GLU A 85 -29.16 -63.74 -26.09
C GLU A 85 -29.19 -63.12 -24.67
N VAL A 86 -30.08 -62.14 -24.44
CA VAL A 86 -30.42 -61.57 -23.13
C VAL A 86 -31.93 -61.53 -22.95
N ASP A 87 -32.38 -61.54 -21.69
CA ASP A 87 -33.80 -61.46 -21.35
C ASP A 87 -34.37 -60.05 -21.55
N LEU A 88 -33.58 -59.03 -21.18
CA LEU A 88 -33.97 -57.62 -21.11
C LEU A 88 -32.83 -56.67 -21.51
N HIS A 89 -33.18 -55.49 -22.00
CA HIS A 89 -32.29 -54.33 -22.03
C HIS A 89 -32.62 -53.39 -20.86
N GLY A 90 -31.62 -53.09 -20.04
CA GLY A 90 -31.84 -52.53 -18.70
C GLY A 90 -32.05 -51.02 -18.61
N GLY A 91 -31.81 -50.27 -19.69
CA GLY A 91 -32.02 -48.82 -19.73
C GLY A 91 -32.16 -48.29 -21.15
N MET A 92 -33.21 -48.71 -21.87
CA MET A 92 -33.44 -48.33 -23.27
C MET A 92 -34.09 -46.94 -23.38
N ALA A 93 -33.56 -46.08 -24.25
CA ALA A 93 -34.19 -44.80 -24.56
C ALA A 93 -35.50 -45.00 -25.35
N TYR A 94 -36.61 -44.41 -24.90
CA TYR A 94 -37.90 -44.44 -25.61
C TYR A 94 -37.81 -43.79 -27.01
N THR A 95 -38.38 -44.46 -28.02
CA THR A 95 -38.73 -43.89 -29.33
C THR A 95 -40.05 -44.52 -29.81
N GLU A 96 -40.79 -43.84 -30.69
CA GLU A 96 -42.05 -44.38 -31.24
C GLU A 96 -41.84 -45.71 -31.99
N GLN A 97 -40.72 -45.86 -32.71
CA GLN A 97 -40.33 -47.10 -33.36
C GLN A 97 -40.11 -48.23 -32.34
N ARG A 98 -39.36 -47.97 -31.26
CA ARG A 98 -39.10 -48.98 -30.21
C ARG A 98 -40.36 -49.40 -29.46
N ALA A 99 -41.34 -48.51 -29.31
CA ALA A 99 -42.63 -48.84 -28.73
C ALA A 99 -43.46 -49.80 -29.61
N GLN A 100 -43.08 -50.02 -30.87
CA GLN A 100 -43.67 -51.02 -31.76
C GLN A 100 -42.86 -52.34 -31.77
N GLU A 101 -41.55 -52.28 -31.51
CA GLU A 101 -40.62 -53.43 -31.54
C GLU A 101 -40.52 -54.15 -30.17
N TYR A 102 -40.69 -53.43 -29.06
CA TYR A 102 -40.44 -53.91 -27.70
C TYR A 102 -41.61 -53.60 -26.76
N ALA A 103 -41.79 -54.44 -25.75
CA ALA A 103 -42.56 -54.06 -24.57
C ALA A 103 -41.69 -53.14 -23.70
N LEU A 104 -42.12 -51.88 -23.58
CA LEU A 104 -41.40 -50.84 -22.84
C LEU A 104 -42.11 -50.48 -21.53
N GLN A 105 -41.36 -50.35 -20.44
CA GLN A 105 -41.86 -49.88 -19.14
C GLN A 105 -40.91 -48.83 -18.54
N SER A 106 -41.45 -47.70 -18.08
CA SER A 106 -40.67 -46.60 -17.49
C SER A 106 -39.86 -47.04 -16.27
N LEU A 107 -38.60 -46.65 -16.19
CA LEU A 107 -37.77 -46.71 -14.98
C LEU A 107 -38.01 -45.52 -14.03
N ASN A 108 -38.79 -44.53 -14.48
CA ASN A 108 -38.98 -43.20 -13.88
C ASN A 108 -37.69 -42.36 -13.79
N ILE A 109 -36.64 -42.77 -14.50
CA ILE A 109 -35.38 -42.05 -14.66
C ILE A 109 -35.40 -41.33 -16.02
N THR A 110 -35.14 -40.02 -16.00
CA THR A 110 -34.99 -39.21 -17.22
C THR A 110 -33.59 -38.63 -17.28
N ILE A 111 -32.82 -38.97 -18.32
CA ILE A 111 -31.49 -38.39 -18.59
C ILE A 111 -31.61 -37.29 -19.64
N TYR A 112 -30.72 -36.29 -19.66
CA TYR A 112 -30.70 -35.31 -20.76
C TYR A 112 -29.61 -35.63 -21.78
N SER A 113 -29.93 -35.26 -23.01
CA SER A 113 -29.10 -35.40 -24.20
C SER A 113 -28.71 -34.01 -24.70
N ASN A 114 -27.47 -33.89 -25.16
CA ASN A 114 -26.87 -32.66 -25.65
C ASN A 114 -26.04 -32.94 -26.92
N VAL A 115 -25.86 -31.93 -27.79
CA VAL A 115 -24.81 -31.93 -28.81
C VAL A 115 -23.60 -31.17 -28.29
N PHE A 116 -22.50 -31.85 -28.04
CA PHE A 116 -21.21 -31.23 -27.74
C PHE A 116 -20.64 -30.59 -29.01
N VAL A 117 -20.04 -29.42 -28.88
CA VAL A 117 -19.56 -28.61 -30.00
C VAL A 117 -18.09 -28.26 -29.79
N HIS A 118 -17.29 -28.36 -30.85
CA HIS A 118 -15.86 -28.07 -30.81
C HIS A 118 -15.61 -26.61 -30.36
N ARG A 119 -14.65 -26.41 -29.44
CA ARG A 119 -14.31 -25.11 -28.81
C ARG A 119 -14.15 -23.96 -29.81
N ASP A 120 -13.49 -24.22 -30.95
CA ASP A 120 -13.24 -23.23 -32.01
C ASP A 120 -14.51 -22.72 -32.76
N LEU A 121 -15.65 -23.41 -32.67
CA LEU A 121 -16.90 -22.99 -33.34
C LEU A 121 -17.62 -21.86 -32.57
N ILE A 122 -17.01 -20.69 -32.47
CA ILE A 122 -17.44 -19.54 -31.64
C ILE A 122 -18.89 -19.09 -31.90
N ARG A 123 -19.38 -19.24 -33.13
CA ARG A 123 -20.69 -18.70 -33.57
C ARG A 123 -21.86 -19.69 -33.44
N VAL A 124 -21.61 -20.92 -33.00
CA VAL A 124 -22.65 -21.93 -32.82
C VAL A 124 -23.28 -21.74 -31.43
N GLN A 125 -24.53 -21.30 -31.38
CA GLN A 125 -25.31 -21.10 -30.16
C GLN A 125 -26.56 -21.98 -30.09
N ASN A 126 -27.08 -22.41 -31.24
CA ASN A 126 -28.26 -23.27 -31.34
C ASN A 126 -28.03 -24.41 -32.34
N LEU A 127 -28.92 -25.40 -32.35
CA LEU A 127 -28.77 -26.57 -33.22
C LEU A 127 -28.66 -26.19 -34.70
N ALA A 128 -29.43 -25.22 -35.20
CA ALA A 128 -29.47 -24.90 -36.63
C ALA A 128 -28.12 -24.37 -37.15
N ASP A 129 -27.30 -23.74 -36.29
CA ASP A 129 -25.95 -23.28 -36.62
C ASP A 129 -25.00 -24.45 -36.96
N LEU A 130 -25.34 -25.69 -36.57
CA LEU A 130 -24.57 -26.89 -36.88
C LEU A 130 -24.77 -27.41 -38.30
N THR A 131 -25.73 -26.88 -39.07
CA THR A 131 -26.03 -27.32 -40.46
C THR A 131 -24.78 -27.50 -41.37
N PRO A 132 -23.72 -26.66 -41.32
CA PRO A 132 -22.54 -26.83 -42.15
C PRO A 132 -21.56 -27.93 -41.71
N TYR A 133 -21.75 -28.55 -40.54
CA TYR A 133 -20.76 -29.43 -39.91
C TYR A 133 -21.25 -30.87 -39.79
N VAL A 134 -20.31 -31.81 -39.84
CA VAL A 134 -20.62 -33.23 -39.54
C VAL A 134 -20.86 -33.39 -38.04
N VAL A 135 -22.04 -33.90 -37.69
CA VAL A 135 -22.42 -34.23 -36.31
C VAL A 135 -22.27 -35.73 -36.10
N GLY A 136 -21.39 -36.13 -35.18
CA GLY A 136 -21.22 -37.52 -34.78
C GLY A 136 -22.40 -38.01 -33.94
N VAL A 137 -22.78 -39.27 -34.14
CA VAL A 137 -23.84 -39.93 -33.38
C VAL A 137 -23.53 -41.43 -33.26
N VAL A 138 -23.97 -42.07 -32.17
CA VAL A 138 -23.84 -43.54 -32.04
C VAL A 138 -24.96 -44.23 -32.82
N GLU A 139 -24.60 -45.25 -33.60
CA GLU A 139 -25.52 -46.11 -34.36
C GLU A 139 -26.66 -46.63 -33.47
N ASN A 140 -27.87 -46.70 -34.01
CA ASN A 140 -29.06 -47.17 -33.29
C ASN A 140 -29.35 -46.45 -31.96
N SER A 141 -28.75 -45.28 -31.67
CA SER A 141 -29.10 -44.48 -30.48
C SER A 141 -30.35 -43.63 -30.74
N SER A 142 -31.04 -43.21 -29.68
CA SER A 142 -32.21 -42.31 -29.80
C SER A 142 -31.85 -40.94 -30.39
N HIS A 143 -30.56 -40.59 -30.39
CA HIS A 143 -30.05 -39.37 -31.02
C HIS A 143 -30.23 -39.37 -32.53
N VAL A 144 -30.14 -40.53 -33.21
CA VAL A 144 -30.25 -40.62 -34.68
C VAL A 144 -31.59 -40.05 -35.20
N PRO A 145 -32.77 -40.58 -34.79
CA PRO A 145 -34.05 -40.03 -35.24
C PRO A 145 -34.31 -38.60 -34.71
N THR A 146 -33.83 -38.27 -33.52
CA THR A 146 -33.99 -36.92 -32.95
C THR A 146 -33.19 -35.88 -33.74
N LEU A 147 -31.93 -36.14 -34.07
CA LEU A 147 -31.10 -35.27 -34.89
C LEU A 147 -31.59 -35.22 -36.33
N ALA A 148 -32.02 -36.33 -36.93
CA ALA A 148 -32.60 -36.32 -38.27
C ALA A 148 -33.85 -35.42 -38.36
N ARG A 149 -34.65 -35.34 -37.28
CA ARG A 149 -35.81 -34.46 -37.18
C ARG A 149 -35.46 -32.99 -36.89
N LEU A 150 -34.51 -32.73 -35.98
CA LEU A 150 -34.14 -31.37 -35.55
C LEU A 150 -33.14 -30.69 -36.49
N LEU A 151 -32.31 -31.48 -37.18
CA LEU A 151 -31.26 -31.06 -38.12
C LEU A 151 -31.31 -31.84 -39.44
N PRO A 152 -32.44 -31.81 -40.17
CA PRO A 152 -32.64 -32.57 -41.42
C PRO A 152 -31.71 -32.18 -42.58
N LYS A 153 -30.85 -31.17 -42.39
CA LYS A 153 -29.86 -30.68 -43.38
C LYS A 153 -28.41 -30.85 -42.93
N ALA A 154 -28.15 -31.20 -41.67
CA ALA A 154 -26.79 -31.44 -41.19
C ALA A 154 -26.35 -32.86 -41.57
N PRO A 155 -25.13 -33.07 -42.08
CA PRO A 155 -24.61 -34.41 -42.30
C PRO A 155 -24.38 -35.11 -40.95
N LEU A 156 -25.08 -36.23 -40.72
CA LEU A 156 -24.83 -37.10 -39.57
C LEU A 156 -23.81 -38.17 -39.95
N ARG A 157 -22.90 -38.51 -39.03
CA ARG A 157 -22.01 -39.66 -39.15
C ARG A 157 -22.24 -40.58 -37.97
N GLU A 158 -22.67 -41.80 -38.27
CA GLU A 158 -22.91 -42.83 -37.26
C GLU A 158 -21.61 -43.59 -36.90
N PHE A 159 -21.53 -44.06 -35.66
CA PHE A 159 -20.39 -44.81 -35.10
C PHE A 159 -20.88 -46.01 -34.29
N ALA A 160 -20.16 -47.14 -34.38
CA ALA A 160 -20.52 -48.37 -33.69
C ALA A 160 -20.30 -48.33 -32.15
N ALA A 161 -19.52 -47.37 -31.63
CA ALA A 161 -19.27 -47.20 -30.20
C ALA A 161 -19.03 -45.71 -29.85
N VAL A 162 -19.31 -45.32 -28.60
CA VAL A 162 -19.05 -43.95 -28.11
C VAL A 162 -17.56 -43.61 -28.19
N SER A 163 -16.68 -44.58 -27.89
CA SER A 163 -15.23 -44.44 -27.98
C SER A 163 -14.75 -44.03 -29.38
N GLN A 164 -15.21 -44.73 -30.42
CA GLN A 164 -14.85 -44.43 -31.81
C GLN A 164 -15.32 -43.04 -32.27
N MET A 165 -16.47 -42.58 -31.77
CA MET A 165 -16.97 -41.24 -32.02
C MET A 165 -16.10 -40.18 -31.35
N TYR A 166 -15.60 -40.44 -30.13
CA TYR A 166 -14.66 -39.55 -29.43
C TYR A 166 -13.26 -39.55 -30.06
N ASP A 167 -12.77 -40.70 -30.54
CA ASP A 167 -11.52 -40.79 -31.29
C ASP A 167 -11.59 -39.96 -32.57
N ALA A 168 -12.70 -40.05 -33.33
CA ALA A 168 -12.94 -39.22 -34.51
C ALA A 168 -13.12 -37.73 -34.17
N ALA A 169 -13.64 -37.40 -32.99
CA ALA A 169 -13.74 -36.03 -32.50
C ALA A 169 -12.35 -35.43 -32.18
N ILE A 170 -11.48 -36.20 -31.50
CA ILE A 170 -10.09 -35.81 -31.21
C ILE A 170 -9.26 -35.69 -32.50
N ALA A 171 -9.42 -36.63 -33.42
CA ALA A 171 -8.80 -36.57 -34.75
C ALA A 171 -9.28 -35.38 -35.61
N GLY A 172 -10.28 -34.63 -35.13
CA GLY A 172 -10.81 -33.43 -35.79
C GLY A 172 -11.77 -33.71 -36.95
N GLU A 173 -12.14 -34.99 -37.17
CA GLU A 173 -13.08 -35.43 -38.21
C GLU A 173 -14.52 -34.98 -37.91
N LEU A 174 -14.83 -34.73 -36.64
CA LEU A 174 -16.10 -34.17 -36.17
C LEU A 174 -15.88 -32.76 -35.64
N LYS A 175 -16.90 -31.90 -35.77
CA LYS A 175 -16.95 -30.60 -35.07
C LYS A 175 -18.15 -30.46 -34.12
N ALA A 176 -19.01 -31.47 -34.09
CA ALA A 176 -20.01 -31.66 -33.06
C ALA A 176 -20.33 -33.17 -32.90
N PHE A 177 -20.84 -33.59 -31.75
CA PHE A 177 -21.36 -34.95 -31.56
C PHE A 177 -22.47 -34.99 -30.50
N ALA A 178 -23.42 -35.91 -30.62
CA ALA A 178 -24.43 -36.15 -29.60
C ALA A 178 -23.87 -36.95 -28.42
N GLY A 179 -24.25 -36.57 -27.21
CA GLY A 179 -23.90 -37.26 -25.96
C GLY A 179 -24.89 -36.94 -24.84
N LEU A 180 -24.58 -37.37 -23.62
CA LEU A 180 -25.39 -37.13 -22.43
C LEU A 180 -24.90 -35.90 -21.64
N ASP A 181 -25.20 -35.84 -20.35
CA ASP A 181 -24.88 -34.68 -19.51
C ASP A 181 -23.39 -34.57 -19.13
N ARG A 182 -22.67 -35.70 -19.06
CA ARG A 182 -21.23 -35.78 -18.74
C ARG A 182 -20.47 -36.52 -19.84
N LEU A 183 -19.25 -36.09 -20.13
CA LEU A 183 -18.25 -36.91 -20.82
C LEU A 183 -17.68 -37.94 -19.82
N PRO A 184 -17.44 -39.20 -20.20
CA PRO A 184 -16.95 -40.22 -19.28
C PRO A 184 -15.48 -39.94 -18.85
N PRO A 185 -15.19 -39.66 -17.56
CA PRO A 185 -13.84 -39.33 -17.07
C PRO A 185 -12.81 -40.44 -17.31
N ARG A 186 -13.31 -41.68 -17.43
CA ARG A 186 -12.52 -42.91 -17.68
C ARG A 186 -12.21 -43.15 -19.14
N TYR A 187 -12.63 -42.27 -20.06
CA TYR A 187 -12.19 -42.31 -21.44
C TYR A 187 -10.68 -42.08 -21.52
N HIS A 188 -9.96 -42.92 -22.26
CA HIS A 188 -8.49 -42.97 -22.25
C HIS A 188 -7.84 -41.62 -22.62
N ALA A 189 -8.48 -40.82 -23.47
CA ALA A 189 -8.06 -39.48 -23.86
C ALA A 189 -9.04 -38.38 -23.35
N TYR A 190 -9.68 -38.58 -22.19
CA TYR A 190 -10.69 -37.67 -21.62
C TYR A 190 -10.25 -36.20 -21.60
N ARG A 191 -9.01 -35.92 -21.14
CA ARG A 191 -8.47 -34.55 -21.07
C ARG A 191 -8.35 -33.87 -22.44
N GLU A 192 -8.08 -34.64 -23.48
CA GLU A 192 -7.99 -34.12 -24.85
C GLU A 192 -9.38 -33.90 -25.44
N LEU A 193 -10.31 -34.84 -25.20
CA LEU A 193 -11.71 -34.70 -25.58
C LEU A 193 -12.37 -33.48 -24.94
N ASP A 194 -12.27 -33.31 -23.62
CA ASP A 194 -12.86 -32.16 -22.90
C ASP A 194 -12.17 -30.84 -23.27
N ASN A 195 -10.86 -30.83 -23.52
CA ASN A 195 -10.18 -29.63 -24.04
C ASN A 195 -10.71 -29.21 -25.43
N LEU A 196 -11.11 -30.15 -26.29
CA LEU A 196 -11.64 -29.88 -27.63
C LEU A 196 -13.16 -29.67 -27.65
N PHE A 197 -13.91 -30.38 -26.82
CA PHE A 197 -15.38 -30.42 -26.71
C PHE A 197 -15.83 -30.26 -25.26
N PRO A 198 -15.55 -29.11 -24.62
CA PRO A 198 -15.71 -28.95 -23.19
C PRO A 198 -17.16 -29.08 -22.74
N LEU A 199 -17.36 -29.57 -21.51
CA LEU A 199 -18.69 -29.72 -20.88
C LEU A 199 -19.58 -28.45 -20.96
N TYR A 200 -18.95 -27.27 -20.99
CA TYR A 200 -19.65 -25.99 -21.11
C TYR A 200 -20.21 -25.71 -22.52
N LYS A 201 -19.71 -26.38 -23.56
CA LYS A 201 -20.02 -26.08 -24.96
C LYS A 201 -20.89 -27.15 -25.60
N LYS A 202 -22.11 -27.23 -25.10
CA LYS A 202 -23.11 -28.21 -25.56
C LYS A 202 -24.48 -27.55 -25.78
N ILE A 203 -25.22 -28.04 -26.76
CA ILE A 203 -26.58 -27.57 -27.08
C ILE A 203 -27.58 -28.65 -26.63
N PRO A 204 -28.55 -28.35 -25.75
CA PRO A 204 -29.56 -29.33 -25.32
C PRO A 204 -30.38 -29.88 -26.50
N LEU A 205 -30.64 -31.19 -26.49
CA LEU A 205 -31.48 -31.88 -27.47
C LEU A 205 -32.86 -32.22 -26.90
N GLN A 206 -32.91 -33.11 -25.90
CA GLN A 206 -34.15 -33.63 -25.34
C GLN A 206 -33.94 -34.33 -24.00
N GLY A 207 -35.03 -34.50 -23.24
CA GLY A 207 -35.16 -35.54 -22.22
C GLY A 207 -35.32 -36.91 -22.86
N ILE A 208 -34.56 -37.87 -22.34
CA ILE A 208 -34.67 -39.29 -22.66
C ILE A 208 -35.21 -39.99 -21.42
N GLN A 209 -36.45 -40.47 -21.49
CA GLN A 209 -36.95 -41.43 -20.52
C GLN A 209 -36.27 -42.77 -20.76
N LEU A 210 -35.71 -43.35 -19.69
CA LEU A 210 -35.13 -44.68 -19.71
C LEU A 210 -36.20 -45.71 -19.40
N MET A 211 -36.22 -46.77 -20.19
CA MET A 211 -37.21 -47.83 -20.17
C MET A 211 -36.53 -49.18 -19.91
N LEU A 212 -37.19 -50.03 -19.13
CA LEU A 212 -37.06 -51.47 -19.25
C LEU A 212 -37.56 -51.88 -20.64
N ALA A 213 -36.80 -52.70 -21.38
CA ALA A 213 -37.24 -53.21 -22.68
C ALA A 213 -37.12 -54.74 -22.75
N ALA A 214 -38.20 -55.40 -23.14
CA ALA A 214 -38.25 -56.81 -23.49
C ALA A 214 -38.72 -56.96 -24.95
N PRO A 215 -38.39 -58.07 -25.66
CA PRO A 215 -38.99 -58.37 -26.95
C PRO A 215 -40.53 -58.37 -26.85
N ALA A 216 -41.24 -57.81 -27.85
CA ALA A 216 -42.69 -57.62 -27.77
C ALA A 216 -43.50 -58.90 -27.46
N ASN A 217 -42.97 -60.09 -27.78
CA ASN A 217 -43.59 -61.38 -27.50
C ASN A 217 -43.06 -62.11 -26.24
N SER A 218 -42.29 -61.42 -25.38
CA SER A 218 -41.66 -62.03 -24.20
C SER A 218 -42.68 -62.40 -23.11
N SER A 219 -42.45 -63.54 -22.45
CA SER A 219 -43.18 -63.98 -21.26
C SER A 219 -42.93 -63.07 -20.04
N LEU A 220 -41.91 -62.20 -20.09
CA LEU A 220 -41.59 -61.24 -19.03
C LEU A 220 -42.44 -59.96 -19.08
N ASN A 221 -43.18 -59.71 -20.17
CA ASN A 221 -43.96 -58.48 -20.32
C ASN A 221 -44.90 -58.16 -19.14
N PRO A 222 -45.65 -59.13 -18.55
CA PRO A 222 -46.50 -58.86 -17.39
C PRO A 222 -45.71 -58.49 -16.12
N LEU A 223 -44.42 -58.86 -16.05
CA LEU A 223 -43.55 -58.62 -14.89
C LEU A 223 -42.80 -57.28 -14.98
N LEU A 224 -42.69 -56.65 -16.15
CA LEU A 224 -41.96 -55.38 -16.31
C LEU A 224 -42.51 -54.28 -15.41
N GLN A 225 -43.84 -54.14 -15.32
CA GLN A 225 -44.47 -53.16 -14.42
C GLN A 225 -44.12 -53.46 -12.95
N GLN A 226 -44.19 -54.74 -12.54
CA GLN A 226 -43.78 -55.17 -11.20
C GLN A 226 -42.32 -54.85 -10.90
N TYR A 227 -41.41 -55.01 -11.87
CA TYR A 227 -39.99 -54.65 -11.69
C TYR A 227 -39.80 -53.14 -11.54
N SER A 228 -40.39 -52.31 -12.41
CA SER A 228 -40.29 -50.84 -12.30
C SER A 228 -40.91 -50.27 -11.02
N SER A 229 -41.93 -50.95 -10.47
CA SER A 229 -42.64 -50.55 -9.25
C SER A 229 -42.08 -51.21 -7.99
N ALA A 230 -41.01 -52.00 -8.10
CA ALA A 230 -40.29 -52.53 -6.95
C ALA A 230 -39.55 -51.39 -6.24
N VAL A 231 -38.70 -50.68 -6.99
CA VAL A 231 -37.82 -49.63 -6.46
C VAL A 231 -38.67 -48.45 -5.99
N SER A 232 -38.65 -48.20 -4.67
CA SER A 232 -39.37 -47.07 -4.08
C SER A 232 -38.80 -45.73 -4.54
N VAL A 233 -39.63 -44.67 -4.51
CA VAL A 233 -39.19 -43.29 -4.81
C VAL A 233 -38.04 -42.86 -3.89
N GLN A 234 -38.05 -43.30 -2.62
CA GLN A 234 -36.94 -43.04 -1.70
C GLN A 234 -35.65 -43.72 -2.17
N THR A 235 -35.71 -45.02 -2.49
CA THR A 235 -34.57 -45.78 -3.01
C THR A 235 -34.02 -45.13 -4.28
N LEU A 236 -34.88 -44.70 -5.19
CA LEU A 236 -34.46 -44.00 -6.41
C LEU A 236 -33.75 -42.68 -6.10
N ASN A 237 -34.29 -41.85 -5.20
CA ASN A 237 -33.65 -40.60 -4.79
C ASN A 237 -32.28 -40.84 -4.11
N GLU A 238 -32.15 -41.90 -3.30
CA GLU A 238 -30.86 -42.30 -2.70
C GLU A 238 -29.83 -42.72 -3.76
N LEU A 239 -30.27 -43.44 -4.80
CA LEU A 239 -29.43 -43.82 -5.93
C LEU A 239 -29.04 -42.63 -6.82
N GLU A 240 -29.98 -41.75 -7.16
CA GLU A 240 -29.66 -40.53 -7.93
C GLU A 240 -28.71 -39.62 -7.15
N ARG A 241 -28.91 -39.46 -5.84
CA ARG A 241 -27.96 -38.74 -4.98
C ARG A 241 -26.56 -39.38 -5.01
N LYS A 242 -26.48 -40.71 -4.87
CA LYS A 242 -25.20 -41.46 -4.97
C LYS A 242 -24.49 -41.27 -6.31
N TRP A 243 -25.21 -41.14 -7.42
CA TRP A 243 -24.57 -41.15 -8.74
C TRP A 243 -24.43 -39.79 -9.42
N LEU A 244 -25.19 -38.78 -8.99
CA LEU A 244 -25.26 -37.48 -9.66
C LEU A 244 -24.75 -36.32 -8.80
N SER A 245 -24.84 -36.38 -7.47
CA SER A 245 -24.38 -35.30 -6.58
C SER A 245 -22.87 -35.32 -6.32
N PHE A 246 -22.31 -34.17 -5.92
CA PHE A 246 -20.95 -34.03 -5.38
C PHE A 246 -20.59 -35.04 -4.29
N SER A 247 -21.52 -35.37 -3.38
CA SER A 247 -21.31 -36.35 -2.31
C SER A 247 -21.45 -37.81 -2.76
N GLY A 248 -21.68 -38.06 -4.05
CA GLY A 248 -21.87 -39.38 -4.64
C GLY A 248 -20.59 -40.24 -4.77
N GLY A 249 -19.42 -39.59 -4.85
CA GLY A 249 -18.12 -40.23 -4.79
C GLY A 249 -17.61 -40.84 -6.10
N LYS A 250 -16.67 -40.12 -6.75
CA LYS A 250 -15.58 -40.59 -7.66
C LYS A 250 -14.95 -39.44 -8.46
N ASP A 251 -15.54 -38.25 -8.43
CA ASP A 251 -15.04 -37.01 -9.05
C ASP A 251 -15.17 -35.87 -8.05
N ASP A 252 -14.07 -35.19 -7.72
CA ASP A 252 -14.01 -34.10 -6.72
C ASP A 252 -14.37 -32.72 -7.34
N THR A 253 -14.86 -32.70 -8.58
CA THR A 253 -15.18 -31.48 -9.33
C THR A 253 -16.64 -31.05 -9.11
N LEU A 254 -16.86 -29.88 -8.51
CA LEU A 254 -18.19 -29.27 -8.40
C LEU A 254 -18.68 -28.74 -9.76
N LEU A 255 -19.87 -29.14 -10.16
CA LEU A 255 -20.56 -28.62 -11.34
C LEU A 255 -21.37 -27.36 -10.96
N LEU A 256 -20.97 -26.22 -11.49
CA LEU A 256 -21.48 -24.90 -11.11
C LEU A 256 -22.31 -24.26 -12.23
N GLY A 257 -23.62 -24.16 -12.04
CA GLY A 257 -24.52 -23.50 -12.98
C GLY A 257 -24.22 -22.01 -13.17
N LEU A 258 -24.07 -21.58 -14.42
CA LEU A 258 -23.76 -20.22 -14.83
C LEU A 258 -24.88 -19.68 -15.74
N SER A 259 -25.44 -18.52 -15.42
CA SER A 259 -26.48 -17.90 -16.25
C SER A 259 -25.86 -17.03 -17.36
N VAL A 260 -25.96 -17.46 -18.62
CA VAL A 260 -25.42 -16.70 -19.77
C VAL A 260 -26.14 -15.38 -20.01
N MET A 261 -25.51 -14.48 -20.76
CA MET A 261 -25.98 -13.13 -21.13
C MET A 261 -26.06 -12.11 -19.97
N ASN A 262 -25.33 -12.32 -18.88
CA ASN A 262 -25.30 -11.43 -17.70
C ASN A 262 -23.92 -10.76 -17.48
N GLN A 263 -23.24 -10.35 -18.55
CA GLN A 263 -22.00 -9.56 -18.46
C GLN A 263 -22.27 -8.22 -17.75
N PRO A 264 -21.38 -7.72 -16.87
CA PRO A 264 -20.05 -8.24 -16.51
C PRO A 264 -20.02 -9.27 -15.37
N TYR A 265 -21.16 -9.63 -14.79
CA TYR A 265 -21.22 -10.55 -13.65
C TYR A 265 -20.86 -11.99 -14.02
N MET A 266 -21.46 -12.52 -15.08
CA MET A 266 -21.19 -13.86 -15.59
C MET A 266 -21.62 -13.99 -17.04
N GLN A 267 -20.75 -14.57 -17.86
CA GLN A 267 -20.97 -14.79 -19.28
C GLN A 267 -20.00 -15.86 -19.80
N VAL A 268 -20.27 -16.37 -21.00
CA VAL A 268 -19.34 -17.20 -21.78
C VAL A 268 -18.61 -16.32 -22.80
N SER A 269 -17.28 -16.39 -22.81
CA SER A 269 -16.44 -15.69 -23.80
C SER A 269 -16.67 -16.21 -25.21
N ALA A 270 -16.13 -15.52 -26.22
CA ALA A 270 -16.17 -16.00 -27.60
C ALA A 270 -15.54 -17.41 -27.74
N GLN A 271 -14.47 -17.68 -26.97
CA GLN A 271 -13.76 -18.96 -26.93
C GLN A 271 -14.53 -20.05 -26.18
N GLY A 272 -15.64 -19.71 -25.52
CA GLY A 272 -16.45 -20.63 -24.72
C GLY A 272 -16.11 -20.62 -23.22
N GLU A 273 -15.00 -20.02 -22.81
CA GLU A 273 -14.60 -19.97 -21.40
C GLU A 273 -15.58 -19.15 -20.55
N ALA A 274 -15.90 -19.65 -19.35
CA ALA A 274 -16.62 -18.88 -18.36
C ALA A 274 -15.82 -17.62 -17.97
N THR A 275 -16.50 -16.47 -17.93
CA THR A 275 -15.91 -15.15 -17.65
C THR A 275 -16.89 -14.26 -16.88
N GLY A 276 -16.37 -13.24 -16.20
CA GLY A 276 -17.15 -12.29 -15.41
C GLY A 276 -16.77 -12.30 -13.93
N LEU A 277 -17.24 -11.28 -13.22
CA LEU A 277 -16.95 -11.04 -11.80
C LEU A 277 -17.22 -12.26 -10.92
N LEU A 278 -18.40 -12.88 -11.03
CA LEU A 278 -18.79 -14.02 -10.22
C LEU A 278 -17.97 -15.27 -10.57
N VAL A 279 -17.56 -15.42 -11.83
CA VAL A 279 -16.71 -16.54 -12.26
C VAL A 279 -15.33 -16.44 -11.62
N ASP A 280 -14.75 -15.23 -11.60
CA ASP A 280 -13.45 -15.00 -10.97
C ASP A 280 -13.52 -15.11 -9.43
N LEU A 281 -14.63 -14.71 -8.80
CA LEU A 281 -14.88 -15.00 -7.38
C LEU A 281 -14.89 -16.50 -7.08
N TRP A 282 -15.55 -17.30 -7.92
CA TRP A 282 -15.57 -18.76 -7.77
C TRP A 282 -14.22 -19.42 -8.07
N ARG A 283 -13.42 -18.87 -8.99
CA ARG A 283 -12.03 -19.30 -9.21
C ARG A 283 -11.17 -19.05 -7.96
N LEU A 284 -11.28 -17.89 -7.34
CA LEU A 284 -10.57 -17.59 -6.08
C LEU A 284 -11.07 -18.50 -4.93
N TRP A 285 -12.37 -18.77 -4.86
CA TRP A 285 -12.93 -19.76 -3.93
C TRP A 285 -12.33 -21.17 -4.13
N SER A 286 -12.18 -21.60 -5.38
CA SER A 286 -11.54 -22.87 -5.74
C SER A 286 -10.07 -22.90 -5.34
N GLU A 287 -9.33 -21.81 -5.54
CA GLU A 287 -7.93 -21.65 -5.11
C GLU A 287 -7.79 -21.74 -3.58
N LYS A 288 -8.62 -21.02 -2.81
CA LYS A 288 -8.59 -21.02 -1.33
C LYS A 288 -8.95 -22.39 -0.75
N THR A 289 -9.93 -23.07 -1.33
CA THR A 289 -10.46 -24.35 -0.80
C THR A 289 -9.79 -25.60 -1.38
N GLY A 290 -8.92 -25.46 -2.39
CA GLY A 290 -8.37 -26.58 -3.16
C GLY A 290 -9.42 -27.45 -3.87
N THR A 291 -10.67 -27.01 -3.95
CA THR A 291 -11.78 -27.80 -4.52
C THR A 291 -11.91 -27.51 -6.01
N SER A 292 -11.88 -28.56 -6.84
CA SER A 292 -12.03 -28.43 -8.29
C SER A 292 -13.44 -27.96 -8.66
N ILE A 293 -13.55 -27.09 -9.66
CA ILE A 293 -14.84 -26.55 -10.13
C ILE A 293 -14.91 -26.57 -11.66
N ALA A 294 -16.11 -26.77 -12.21
CA ALA A 294 -16.41 -26.64 -13.63
C ALA A 294 -17.73 -25.87 -13.83
N PHE A 295 -17.73 -24.88 -14.72
CA PHE A 295 -18.92 -24.05 -14.98
C PHE A 295 -19.80 -24.65 -16.07
N VAL A 296 -21.11 -24.72 -15.82
CA VAL A 296 -22.13 -25.23 -16.74
C VAL A 296 -23.03 -24.07 -17.16
N PRO A 297 -22.81 -23.47 -18.35
CA PRO A 297 -23.57 -22.33 -18.82
C PRO A 297 -24.94 -22.73 -19.37
N ASP A 298 -25.98 -22.01 -18.98
CA ASP A 298 -27.33 -22.14 -19.52
C ASP A 298 -28.12 -20.83 -19.27
N SER A 299 -29.38 -20.78 -19.69
CA SER A 299 -30.32 -19.76 -19.22
C SER A 299 -30.62 -19.90 -17.72
N SER A 300 -30.96 -18.80 -17.05
CA SER A 300 -31.28 -18.82 -15.61
C SER A 300 -32.45 -19.75 -15.25
N VAL A 301 -33.40 -19.95 -16.16
CA VAL A 301 -34.55 -20.85 -15.96
C VAL A 301 -34.11 -22.32 -16.03
N ASN A 302 -33.34 -22.68 -17.06
CA ASN A 302 -32.85 -24.05 -17.23
C ASN A 302 -31.81 -24.42 -16.17
N SER A 303 -30.92 -23.50 -15.81
CA SER A 303 -29.91 -23.74 -14.78
C SER A 303 -30.56 -23.96 -13.40
N LEU A 304 -31.63 -23.21 -13.07
CA LEU A 304 -32.43 -23.46 -11.87
C LEU A 304 -33.14 -24.82 -11.89
N ALA A 305 -33.65 -25.26 -13.05
CA ALA A 305 -34.22 -26.59 -13.23
C ALA A 305 -33.16 -27.70 -13.10
N SER A 306 -31.94 -27.48 -13.62
CA SER A 306 -30.81 -28.40 -13.49
C SER A 306 -30.36 -28.55 -12.03
N LEU A 307 -30.35 -27.46 -11.26
CA LEU A 307 -30.06 -27.49 -9.81
C LEU A 307 -31.16 -28.20 -9.01
N THR A 308 -32.42 -27.90 -9.33
CA THR A 308 -33.59 -28.57 -8.70
C THR A 308 -33.55 -30.08 -8.92
N ASN A 309 -33.11 -30.52 -10.10
CA ASN A 309 -32.95 -31.92 -10.47
C ASN A 309 -31.53 -32.48 -10.18
N GLN A 310 -30.73 -31.82 -9.32
CA GLN A 310 -29.40 -32.27 -8.87
C GLN A 310 -28.42 -32.66 -10.00
N ARG A 311 -28.50 -32.01 -11.17
CA ARG A 311 -27.55 -32.19 -12.29
C ARG A 311 -26.33 -31.28 -12.21
N ILE A 312 -26.47 -30.19 -11.46
CA ILE A 312 -25.40 -29.29 -11.04
C ILE A 312 -25.48 -29.18 -9.51
N ASP A 313 -24.34 -28.99 -8.86
CA ASP A 313 -24.24 -29.02 -7.40
C ASP A 313 -24.63 -27.69 -6.76
N ALA A 314 -24.30 -26.59 -7.45
CA ALA A 314 -24.67 -25.23 -7.07
C ALA A 314 -24.91 -24.34 -8.30
N HIS A 315 -25.65 -23.24 -8.14
CA HIS A 315 -25.66 -22.14 -9.11
C HIS A 315 -24.81 -20.98 -8.59
N ILE A 316 -23.92 -20.42 -9.42
CA ILE A 316 -22.87 -19.48 -8.98
C ILE A 316 -23.37 -18.18 -8.35
N GLY A 317 -24.46 -17.62 -8.88
CA GLY A 317 -25.18 -16.51 -8.26
C GLY A 317 -26.50 -16.25 -8.98
N LEU A 318 -27.63 -16.38 -8.28
CA LEU A 318 -28.95 -16.01 -8.80
C LEU A 318 -29.68 -15.05 -7.87
N PRO A 319 -30.58 -14.21 -8.41
CA PRO A 319 -31.59 -13.53 -7.60
C PRO A 319 -32.48 -14.57 -6.91
N ALA A 320 -32.35 -14.70 -5.59
CA ALA A 320 -33.14 -15.63 -4.78
C ALA A 320 -34.47 -15.00 -4.34
N MET A 321 -35.61 -15.53 -4.83
CA MET A 321 -36.94 -15.05 -4.41
C MET A 321 -37.24 -15.42 -2.95
N THR A 322 -38.08 -14.62 -2.30
CA THR A 322 -38.58 -14.89 -0.92
C THR A 322 -39.29 -16.24 -0.82
N ASN A 323 -39.98 -16.66 -1.89
CA ASN A 323 -40.56 -17.99 -2.04
C ASN A 323 -39.74 -18.78 -3.09
N LEU A 324 -38.57 -19.26 -2.71
CA LEU A 324 -37.85 -20.28 -3.49
C LEU A 324 -38.71 -21.54 -3.64
N ASN A 325 -38.43 -22.35 -4.67
CA ASN A 325 -38.86 -23.75 -4.66
C ASN A 325 -38.38 -24.39 -3.35
N SER A 326 -39.25 -25.10 -2.62
CA SER A 326 -38.90 -25.72 -1.34
C SER A 326 -37.69 -26.65 -1.42
N GLN A 327 -37.39 -27.19 -2.60
CA GLN A 327 -36.22 -28.03 -2.88
C GLN A 327 -34.87 -27.28 -2.95
N LEU A 328 -34.85 -25.94 -2.83
CA LEU A 328 -33.64 -25.13 -2.99
C LEU A 328 -33.32 -24.30 -1.74
N ALA A 329 -32.04 -24.18 -1.42
CA ALA A 329 -31.53 -23.38 -0.31
C ALA A 329 -30.55 -22.29 -0.78
N LYS A 330 -30.55 -21.14 -0.09
CA LYS A 330 -29.52 -20.11 -0.21
C LYS A 330 -28.30 -20.59 0.58
N ALA A 331 -27.18 -20.85 -0.09
CA ALA A 331 -25.93 -21.22 0.58
C ALA A 331 -25.17 -19.98 1.08
N TYR A 332 -24.96 -19.00 0.20
CA TYR A 332 -24.14 -17.81 0.50
C TYR A 332 -24.64 -16.58 -0.24
N HIS A 333 -24.55 -15.38 0.38
CA HIS A 333 -24.83 -14.11 -0.30
C HIS A 333 -23.53 -13.62 -0.95
N LEU A 334 -23.40 -13.83 -2.26
CA LEU A 334 -22.14 -13.62 -2.99
C LEU A 334 -21.94 -12.15 -3.39
N TYR A 335 -22.98 -11.47 -3.84
CA TYR A 335 -22.91 -10.14 -4.44
C TYR A 335 -24.26 -9.41 -4.36
N SER A 336 -24.32 -8.09 -4.53
CA SER A 336 -25.58 -7.38 -4.83
C SER A 336 -25.40 -6.41 -5.99
N PHE A 337 -26.22 -6.55 -7.04
CA PHE A 337 -26.20 -5.64 -8.20
C PHE A 337 -27.19 -4.49 -8.03
N SER A 338 -26.93 -3.35 -8.68
CA SER A 338 -27.91 -2.27 -8.84
C SER A 338 -28.85 -2.54 -10.01
N ALA A 339 -30.13 -2.20 -9.84
CA ALA A 339 -31.13 -2.22 -10.90
C ALA A 339 -31.92 -0.91 -10.89
N SER A 340 -32.18 -0.36 -12.07
CA SER A 340 -32.83 0.94 -12.25
C SER A 340 -33.91 0.84 -13.33
N TYR A 341 -34.80 1.83 -13.36
CA TYR A 341 -35.80 2.00 -14.40
C TYR A 341 -35.18 2.53 -15.70
N TYR A 342 -35.56 1.90 -16.81
CA TYR A 342 -35.23 2.24 -18.18
C TYR A 342 -36.50 2.58 -18.95
N THR A 343 -36.48 3.67 -19.72
CA THR A 343 -37.59 4.11 -20.57
C THR A 343 -37.08 4.77 -21.84
N LEU A 344 -37.93 4.99 -22.84
CA LEU A 344 -37.55 5.72 -24.04
C LEU A 344 -37.26 7.20 -23.73
N ARG A 345 -36.32 7.79 -24.45
CA ARG A 345 -35.99 9.23 -24.40
C ARG A 345 -37.16 10.13 -24.84
N THR A 346 -38.16 9.55 -25.49
CA THR A 346 -39.43 10.19 -25.89
C THR A 346 -40.59 9.94 -24.90
N SER A 347 -40.37 9.15 -23.85
CA SER A 347 -41.39 8.83 -22.84
C SER A 347 -41.76 10.05 -22.00
N ASN A 348 -42.98 10.04 -21.44
CA ASN A 348 -43.40 10.99 -20.42
C ASN A 348 -42.90 10.60 -19.01
N TYR A 349 -42.38 9.38 -18.82
CA TYR A 349 -41.95 8.83 -17.53
C TYR A 349 -40.43 8.87 -17.32
N GLN A 350 -39.78 9.94 -17.78
CA GLN A 350 -38.32 10.15 -17.58
C GLN A 350 -37.96 10.49 -16.12
N GLN A 351 -38.98 10.72 -15.30
CA GLN A 351 -38.92 10.77 -13.84
C GLN A 351 -40.02 9.84 -13.30
N LEU A 352 -39.77 9.24 -12.14
CA LEU A 352 -40.69 8.28 -11.53
C LEU A 352 -40.77 8.56 -10.02
N ASP A 353 -41.98 8.82 -9.55
CA ASP A 353 -42.34 9.11 -8.16
C ASP A 353 -43.43 8.14 -7.68
N SER A 354 -43.77 8.18 -6.38
CA SER A 354 -44.73 7.25 -5.77
C SER A 354 -46.16 7.34 -6.34
N ASN A 355 -46.49 8.40 -7.08
CA ASN A 355 -47.80 8.63 -7.70
C ASN A 355 -47.83 8.28 -9.19
N SER A 356 -46.69 7.91 -9.77
CA SER A 356 -46.53 7.65 -11.20
C SER A 356 -47.26 6.38 -11.64
N THR A 357 -48.23 6.53 -12.56
CA THR A 357 -49.09 5.45 -13.06
C THR A 357 -48.47 4.62 -14.19
N ALA A 358 -47.15 4.54 -14.25
CA ALA A 358 -46.43 3.88 -15.35
C ALA A 358 -46.74 2.38 -15.42
N ARG A 359 -46.75 1.82 -16.63
CA ARG A 359 -46.77 0.38 -16.88
C ARG A 359 -45.32 -0.09 -16.98
N ILE A 360 -44.89 -0.93 -16.04
CA ILE A 360 -43.48 -1.26 -15.82
C ILE A 360 -43.23 -2.75 -16.07
N GLY A 361 -42.31 -3.05 -16.97
CA GLY A 361 -41.78 -4.40 -17.18
C GLY A 361 -40.76 -4.81 -16.11
N VAL A 362 -40.78 -6.08 -15.71
CA VAL A 362 -39.74 -6.71 -14.89
C VAL A 362 -39.45 -8.13 -15.39
N PHE A 363 -38.28 -8.68 -15.09
CA PHE A 363 -37.97 -10.08 -15.41
C PHE A 363 -38.78 -11.06 -14.54
N ASN A 364 -39.07 -12.25 -15.08
CA ASN A 364 -39.75 -13.32 -14.34
C ASN A 364 -39.09 -13.63 -12.99
N LEU A 365 -37.76 -13.57 -12.90
CA LEU A 365 -36.97 -13.87 -11.69
C LEU A 365 -36.58 -12.63 -10.86
N SER A 366 -37.16 -11.46 -11.10
CA SER A 366 -36.84 -10.22 -10.37
C SER A 366 -37.18 -10.32 -8.88
N THR A 367 -36.16 -10.25 -8.02
CA THR A 367 -36.30 -10.27 -6.55
C THR A 367 -36.57 -8.91 -5.93
N TYR A 368 -36.19 -7.84 -6.63
CA TYR A 368 -36.40 -6.44 -6.23
C TYR A 368 -37.84 -5.95 -6.44
N LEU A 369 -38.72 -6.76 -7.05
CA LEU A 369 -40.10 -6.35 -7.33
C LEU A 369 -40.88 -5.85 -6.09
N PRO A 370 -40.83 -6.51 -4.91
CA PRO A 370 -41.57 -6.01 -3.74
C PRO A 370 -41.10 -4.63 -3.26
N GLU A 371 -39.79 -4.34 -3.34
CA GLU A 371 -39.21 -3.05 -2.99
C GLU A 371 -39.66 -1.97 -3.98
N VAL A 372 -39.59 -2.25 -5.29
CA VAL A 372 -40.05 -1.35 -6.35
C VAL A 372 -41.57 -1.12 -6.28
N GLN A 373 -42.37 -2.14 -5.96
CA GLN A 373 -43.82 -2.01 -5.74
C GLN A 373 -44.15 -1.16 -4.52
N GLN A 374 -43.36 -1.25 -3.45
CA GLN A 374 -43.52 -0.41 -2.27
C GLN A 374 -43.13 1.05 -2.54
N GLN A 375 -42.12 1.29 -3.38
CA GLN A 375 -41.66 2.62 -3.77
C GLN A 375 -42.59 3.31 -4.78
N TYR A 376 -43.22 2.53 -5.67
CA TYR A 376 -44.06 2.99 -6.77
C TYR A 376 -45.46 2.34 -6.76
N PRO A 377 -46.28 2.56 -5.71
CA PRO A 377 -47.54 1.84 -5.51
C PRO A 377 -48.64 2.19 -6.52
N ALA A 378 -48.52 3.32 -7.24
CA ALA A 378 -49.44 3.72 -8.31
C ALA A 378 -49.13 3.06 -9.67
N ALA A 379 -47.94 2.45 -9.83
CA ALA A 379 -47.52 1.81 -11.07
C ALA A 379 -48.10 0.41 -11.23
N THR A 380 -48.19 -0.06 -12.47
CA THR A 380 -48.63 -1.43 -12.81
C THR A 380 -47.44 -2.25 -13.30
N PHE A 381 -47.37 -3.53 -12.92
CA PHE A 381 -46.18 -4.36 -13.13
C PHE A 381 -46.49 -5.62 -13.94
N SER A 382 -45.75 -5.82 -15.04
CA SER A 382 -45.87 -6.98 -15.93
C SER A 382 -44.55 -7.75 -15.95
N ARG A 383 -44.61 -9.09 -15.84
CA ARG A 383 -43.43 -9.95 -15.89
C ARG A 383 -43.14 -10.44 -17.31
N TYR A 384 -41.86 -10.47 -17.67
CA TYR A 384 -41.38 -10.89 -18.98
C TYR A 384 -40.25 -11.93 -18.88
N PRO A 385 -40.13 -12.84 -19.87
CA PRO A 385 -39.11 -13.89 -19.86
C PRO A 385 -37.72 -13.39 -20.29
N SER A 386 -37.64 -12.30 -21.07
CA SER A 386 -36.39 -11.81 -21.66
C SER A 386 -36.39 -10.30 -21.87
N LEU A 387 -35.23 -9.72 -22.17
CA LEU A 387 -35.10 -8.29 -22.45
C LEU A 387 -35.74 -7.93 -23.80
N GLU A 388 -35.57 -8.78 -24.81
CA GLU A 388 -36.10 -8.63 -26.17
C GLU A 388 -37.63 -8.45 -26.13
N ALA A 389 -38.31 -9.25 -25.29
CA ALA A 389 -39.75 -9.13 -25.07
C ALA A 389 -40.13 -7.80 -24.38
N MET A 390 -39.36 -7.34 -23.39
CA MET A 390 -39.59 -6.03 -22.75
C MET A 390 -39.32 -4.86 -23.69
N THR A 391 -38.22 -4.86 -24.43
CA THR A 391 -37.91 -3.78 -25.38
C THR A 391 -38.94 -3.72 -26.50
N SER A 392 -39.43 -4.87 -26.98
CA SER A 392 -40.51 -4.93 -27.97
C SER A 392 -41.81 -4.35 -27.41
N ALA A 393 -42.18 -4.70 -26.17
CA ALA A 393 -43.37 -4.17 -25.49
C ALA A 393 -43.27 -2.66 -25.20
N VAL A 394 -42.08 -2.13 -24.88
CA VAL A 394 -41.85 -0.68 -24.76
C VAL A 394 -41.99 0.01 -26.13
N LEU A 395 -41.36 -0.51 -27.18
CA LEU A 395 -41.41 0.06 -28.53
C LEU A 395 -42.82 -0.01 -29.15
N ALA A 396 -43.62 -1.01 -28.78
CA ALA A 396 -45.03 -1.13 -29.14
C ALA A 396 -45.97 -0.26 -28.28
N GLY A 397 -45.46 0.38 -27.23
CA GLY A 397 -46.25 1.20 -26.30
C GLY A 397 -47.17 0.39 -25.38
N GLU A 398 -46.92 -0.91 -25.19
CA GLU A 398 -47.66 -1.80 -24.27
C GLU A 398 -47.25 -1.56 -22.81
N ILE A 399 -45.98 -1.22 -22.58
CA ILE A 399 -45.40 -0.76 -21.31
C ILE A 399 -44.63 0.53 -21.53
N ASP A 400 -44.49 1.33 -20.48
CA ASP A 400 -43.86 2.66 -20.53
C ASP A 400 -42.35 2.60 -20.22
N GLY A 401 -41.87 1.50 -19.64
CA GLY A 401 -40.47 1.22 -19.35
C GLY A 401 -40.30 -0.09 -18.57
N PHE A 402 -39.08 -0.40 -18.12
CA PHE A 402 -38.79 -1.62 -17.37
C PHE A 402 -37.67 -1.42 -16.34
N PHE A 403 -37.60 -2.29 -15.32
CA PHE A 403 -36.44 -2.36 -14.41
C PHE A 403 -35.50 -3.49 -14.82
N GLY A 404 -34.20 -3.19 -14.90
CA GLY A 404 -33.15 -4.18 -15.17
C GLY A 404 -31.83 -3.84 -14.50
N ALA A 405 -30.93 -4.83 -14.40
CA ALA A 405 -29.62 -4.69 -13.77
C ALA A 405 -28.72 -3.72 -14.56
N ASP A 406 -28.22 -2.66 -13.93
CA ASP A 406 -27.68 -1.48 -14.64
C ASP A 406 -26.60 -1.85 -15.68
N LEU A 407 -25.55 -2.56 -15.23
CA LEU A 407 -24.41 -2.97 -16.06
C LEU A 407 -24.79 -4.00 -17.15
N VAL A 408 -25.80 -4.84 -16.89
CA VAL A 408 -26.28 -5.82 -17.87
C VAL A 408 -27.13 -5.14 -18.94
N MET A 409 -27.97 -4.18 -18.54
CA MET A 409 -28.84 -3.45 -19.47
C MET A 409 -28.03 -2.55 -20.38
N GLU A 410 -26.99 -1.87 -19.89
CA GLU A 410 -26.07 -1.10 -20.73
C GLU A 410 -25.42 -1.98 -21.81
N ALA A 411 -24.84 -3.13 -21.43
CA ALA A 411 -24.20 -4.04 -22.38
C ALA A 411 -25.20 -4.59 -23.42
N ARG A 412 -26.39 -5.02 -22.97
CA ARG A 412 -27.41 -5.65 -23.82
C ARG A 412 -28.13 -4.66 -24.74
N LEU A 413 -28.46 -3.46 -24.27
CA LEU A 413 -29.07 -2.42 -25.12
C LEU A 413 -28.10 -1.92 -26.20
N LYS A 414 -26.79 -1.84 -25.89
CA LYS A 414 -25.75 -1.60 -26.91
C LYS A 414 -25.67 -2.74 -27.92
N GLN A 415 -25.71 -4.00 -27.47
CA GLN A 415 -25.75 -5.18 -28.35
C GLN A 415 -26.94 -5.16 -29.32
N PHE A 416 -28.11 -4.69 -28.89
CA PHE A 416 -29.30 -4.57 -29.72
C PHE A 416 -29.40 -3.25 -30.52
N ASN A 417 -28.40 -2.37 -30.42
CA ASN A 417 -28.41 -1.03 -31.02
C ASN A 417 -29.63 -0.18 -30.60
N LEU A 418 -30.07 -0.33 -29.35
CA LEU A 418 -31.17 0.41 -28.71
C LEU A 418 -30.70 1.40 -27.63
N TRP A 419 -29.39 1.44 -27.32
CA TRP A 419 -28.86 2.26 -26.22
C TRP A 419 -29.17 3.76 -26.35
N GLU A 420 -29.17 4.30 -27.56
CA GLU A 420 -29.46 5.73 -27.79
C GLU A 420 -30.96 6.07 -27.63
N ASP A 421 -31.85 5.11 -27.86
CA ASP A 421 -33.30 5.28 -27.73
C ASP A 421 -33.75 5.30 -26.27
N PHE A 422 -33.03 4.60 -25.39
CA PHE A 422 -33.34 4.45 -23.98
C PHE A 422 -32.57 5.44 -23.08
N ILE A 423 -33.16 5.73 -21.93
CA ILE A 423 -32.50 6.40 -20.80
C ILE A 423 -32.67 5.56 -19.53
N VAL A 424 -31.70 5.65 -18.63
CA VAL A 424 -31.82 5.19 -17.25
C VAL A 424 -32.28 6.35 -16.37
N VAL A 425 -33.07 6.07 -15.32
CA VAL A 425 -33.51 7.07 -14.33
C VAL A 425 -32.84 6.76 -12.98
N PRO A 426 -31.65 7.33 -12.66
CA PRO A 426 -30.83 6.86 -11.53
C PRO A 426 -31.47 6.99 -10.15
N ALA A 427 -32.42 7.91 -9.97
CA ALA A 427 -33.16 8.08 -8.72
C ALA A 427 -34.07 6.88 -8.38
N THR A 428 -34.29 5.96 -9.33
CA THR A 428 -35.07 4.72 -9.15
C THR A 428 -34.21 3.52 -8.70
N ARG A 429 -32.90 3.70 -8.51
CA ARG A 429 -31.96 2.60 -8.27
C ARG A 429 -32.28 1.83 -6.98
N VAL A 430 -32.61 0.56 -7.14
CA VAL A 430 -32.72 -0.46 -6.09
C VAL A 430 -31.55 -1.45 -6.20
N PHE A 431 -31.40 -2.33 -5.22
CA PHE A 431 -30.31 -3.33 -5.23
C PHE A 431 -30.80 -4.73 -4.90
N ALA A 432 -30.33 -5.70 -5.66
CA ALA A 432 -30.80 -7.08 -5.59
C ALA A 432 -29.66 -8.04 -5.24
N PRO A 433 -29.82 -8.88 -4.20
CA PRO A 433 -28.80 -9.82 -3.77
C PRO A 433 -28.76 -11.07 -4.67
N LEU A 434 -27.55 -11.41 -5.12
CA LEU A 434 -27.21 -12.67 -5.77
C LEU A 434 -26.74 -13.66 -4.72
N HIS A 435 -27.43 -14.79 -4.64
CA HIS A 435 -27.08 -15.88 -3.75
C HIS A 435 -26.52 -17.06 -4.54
N VAL A 436 -25.53 -17.72 -3.97
CA VAL A 436 -25.23 -19.11 -4.32
C VAL A 436 -26.44 -19.95 -3.90
N LEU A 437 -26.97 -20.74 -4.83
CA LEU A 437 -28.07 -21.66 -4.56
C LEU A 437 -27.56 -23.10 -4.62
N VAL A 438 -28.05 -23.94 -3.71
CA VAL A 438 -27.83 -25.40 -3.68
C VAL A 438 -29.17 -26.12 -3.55
N HIS A 439 -29.20 -27.43 -3.80
CA HIS A 439 -30.34 -28.27 -3.42
C HIS A 439 -30.48 -28.33 -1.88
N GLN A 440 -31.71 -28.30 -1.35
CA GLN A 440 -31.97 -28.19 0.10
C GLN A 440 -31.35 -29.33 0.90
N ASP A 441 -31.29 -30.54 0.34
CA ASP A 441 -30.66 -31.72 0.96
C ASP A 441 -29.14 -31.60 1.14
N ASN A 442 -28.48 -30.65 0.46
CA ASN A 442 -27.02 -30.56 0.41
C ASN A 442 -26.47 -29.46 1.35
N SER A 443 -26.81 -29.58 2.63
CA SER A 443 -26.40 -28.64 3.69
C SER A 443 -24.88 -28.64 3.95
N GLU A 444 -24.21 -29.77 3.74
CA GLU A 444 -22.75 -29.89 3.84
C GLU A 444 -22.04 -29.04 2.76
N LEU A 445 -22.50 -29.11 1.51
CA LEU A 445 -21.99 -28.24 0.45
C LEU A 445 -22.27 -26.76 0.74
N ALA A 446 -23.45 -26.43 1.28
CA ALA A 446 -23.77 -25.05 1.67
C ALA A 446 -22.78 -24.51 2.73
N ALA A 447 -22.42 -25.34 3.72
CA ALA A 447 -21.43 -25.01 4.73
C ALA A 447 -20.03 -24.83 4.12
N LYS A 448 -19.58 -25.77 3.29
CA LYS A 448 -18.28 -25.69 2.59
C LYS A 448 -18.15 -24.46 1.69
N ILE A 449 -19.22 -24.11 0.96
CA ILE A 449 -19.28 -22.89 0.14
C ILE A 449 -19.12 -21.65 1.02
N THR A 450 -19.88 -21.57 2.11
CA THR A 450 -19.84 -20.45 3.06
C THR A 450 -18.46 -20.28 3.70
N GLU A 451 -17.87 -21.38 4.16
CA GLU A 451 -16.52 -21.39 4.74
C GLU A 451 -15.48 -20.90 3.74
N GLY A 452 -15.48 -21.44 2.52
CA GLY A 452 -14.52 -21.04 1.48
C GLY A 452 -14.65 -19.57 1.05
N PHE A 453 -15.86 -19.00 0.98
CA PHE A 453 -16.02 -17.58 0.69
C PHE A 453 -15.65 -16.69 1.88
N ASN A 454 -15.81 -17.17 3.11
CA ASN A 454 -15.35 -16.44 4.30
C ASN A 454 -13.82 -16.31 4.36
N GLN A 455 -13.05 -17.21 3.73
CA GLN A 455 -11.59 -17.13 3.62
C GLN A 455 -11.08 -16.05 2.64
N ILE A 456 -11.96 -15.44 1.83
CA ILE A 456 -11.59 -14.37 0.89
C ILE A 456 -11.67 -13.01 1.59
N SER A 457 -10.58 -12.26 1.55
CA SER A 457 -10.47 -10.94 2.19
C SER A 457 -11.17 -9.84 1.36
N LEU A 458 -11.64 -8.78 2.02
CA LEU A 458 -12.28 -7.66 1.31
C LEU A 458 -11.38 -7.00 0.23
N PRO A 459 -10.05 -6.82 0.43
CA PRO A 459 -9.17 -6.33 -0.63
C PRO A 459 -9.16 -7.23 -1.89
N GLU A 460 -9.17 -8.56 -1.73
CA GLU A 460 -9.24 -9.50 -2.86
C GLU A 460 -10.59 -9.40 -3.60
N LEU A 461 -11.69 -9.27 -2.85
CA LEU A 461 -13.04 -9.06 -3.42
C LEU A 461 -13.12 -7.75 -4.23
N ILE A 462 -12.57 -6.65 -3.68
CA ILE A 462 -12.48 -5.36 -4.36
C ILE A 462 -11.59 -5.44 -5.61
N GLN A 463 -10.45 -6.14 -5.53
CA GLN A 463 -9.54 -6.31 -6.67
C GLN A 463 -10.21 -7.07 -7.84
N ILE A 464 -10.97 -8.13 -7.54
CA ILE A 464 -11.74 -8.85 -8.55
C ILE A 464 -12.86 -7.96 -9.11
N GLU A 465 -13.55 -7.19 -8.28
CA GLU A 465 -14.60 -6.28 -8.73
C GLU A 465 -14.07 -5.19 -9.68
N GLN A 466 -12.96 -4.54 -9.33
CA GLN A 466 -12.33 -3.47 -10.13
C GLN A 466 -11.83 -3.94 -11.50
N LYS A 467 -11.55 -5.24 -11.67
CA LYS A 467 -11.26 -5.86 -12.98
C LYS A 467 -12.47 -5.82 -13.93
N TRP A 468 -13.68 -5.85 -13.39
CA TRP A 468 -14.94 -6.00 -14.14
C TRP A 468 -15.84 -4.76 -14.11
N ILE A 469 -15.67 -3.88 -13.12
CA ILE A 469 -16.49 -2.68 -12.89
C ILE A 469 -15.57 -1.47 -12.72
N SER A 470 -15.52 -0.62 -13.76
CA SER A 470 -14.66 0.58 -13.77
C SER A 470 -15.24 1.79 -13.02
N ALA A 471 -16.51 1.71 -12.59
CA ALA A 471 -17.24 2.76 -11.89
C ALA A 471 -17.49 2.33 -10.43
N PRO A 472 -16.69 2.79 -9.45
CA PRO A 472 -16.74 2.29 -8.06
C PRO A 472 -18.10 2.45 -7.39
N GLU A 473 -18.90 3.44 -7.78
CA GLU A 473 -20.26 3.69 -7.30
C GLU A 473 -21.31 2.67 -7.79
N LEU A 474 -20.93 1.80 -8.74
CA LEU A 474 -21.69 0.63 -9.18
C LEU A 474 -21.10 -0.68 -8.62
N GLY A 475 -19.95 -0.60 -7.96
CA GLY A 475 -19.29 -1.70 -7.27
C GLY A 475 -19.89 -1.96 -5.90
N TYR A 476 -20.11 -3.23 -5.59
CA TYR A 476 -20.71 -3.67 -4.32
C TYR A 476 -19.68 -3.75 -3.19
N PHE A 477 -18.49 -4.29 -3.48
CA PHE A 477 -17.39 -4.36 -2.52
C PHE A 477 -16.66 -3.00 -2.40
N SER A 478 -16.64 -2.21 -3.47
CA SER A 478 -16.07 -0.87 -3.48
C SER A 478 -16.86 0.13 -2.61
N ASP A 479 -18.19 0.01 -2.57
CA ASP A 479 -19.07 0.83 -1.70
C ASP A 479 -19.30 0.22 -0.30
N PHE A 480 -18.72 -0.95 0.00
CA PHE A 480 -18.92 -1.71 1.25
C PHE A 480 -18.62 -0.90 2.53
N LYS A 481 -17.73 0.10 2.43
CA LYS A 481 -17.43 1.07 3.50
C LYS A 481 -18.65 1.92 3.90
N ASN A 482 -19.47 2.31 2.93
CA ASN A 482 -20.67 3.12 3.14
C ASN A 482 -21.90 2.26 3.43
N ARG A 483 -21.92 1.03 2.89
CA ARG A 483 -23.06 0.13 2.95
C ARG A 483 -22.63 -1.30 3.28
N ILE A 484 -22.68 -1.65 4.55
CA ILE A 484 -22.48 -3.05 4.97
C ILE A 484 -23.63 -3.90 4.42
N PRO A 485 -23.35 -4.97 3.65
CA PRO A 485 -24.39 -5.81 3.08
C PRO A 485 -24.88 -6.84 4.09
N LEU A 486 -25.92 -6.43 4.81
CA LEU A 486 -26.67 -7.27 5.71
C LEU A 486 -27.80 -7.97 4.97
N SER A 487 -27.90 -9.29 5.10
CA SER A 487 -29.02 -10.07 4.59
C SER A 487 -30.32 -9.63 5.27
N SER A 488 -31.48 -9.89 4.66
CA SER A 488 -32.77 -9.55 5.27
C SER A 488 -32.95 -10.21 6.64
N GLU A 489 -32.40 -11.41 6.82
CA GLU A 489 -32.41 -12.17 8.08
C GLU A 489 -31.50 -11.50 9.13
N GLU A 490 -30.28 -11.10 8.76
CA GLU A 490 -29.36 -10.35 9.63
C GLU A 490 -29.94 -8.99 10.05
N GLN A 491 -30.59 -8.27 9.13
CA GLN A 491 -31.24 -6.99 9.43
C GLN A 491 -32.43 -7.14 10.39
N VAL A 492 -33.25 -8.20 10.22
CA VAL A 492 -34.32 -8.53 11.17
C VAL A 492 -33.73 -8.88 12.53
N TRP A 493 -32.66 -9.69 12.54
CA TRP A 493 -31.98 -10.11 13.76
C TRP A 493 -31.45 -8.89 14.54
N LEU A 494 -30.74 -7.95 13.91
CA LEU A 494 -30.24 -6.75 14.59
C LEU A 494 -31.36 -5.87 15.16
N ARG A 495 -32.47 -5.71 14.43
CA ARG A 495 -33.65 -4.96 14.94
C ARG A 495 -34.30 -5.61 16.16
N GLN A 496 -34.15 -6.93 16.33
CA GLN A 496 -34.69 -7.67 17.48
C GLN A 496 -33.75 -7.72 18.68
N HIS A 497 -32.44 -7.53 18.48
CA HIS A 497 -31.40 -7.74 19.49
C HIS A 497 -30.60 -6.46 19.85
N SER A 498 -30.95 -5.30 19.29
CA SER A 498 -30.38 -4.00 19.67
C SER A 498 -31.21 -3.35 20.80
N PRO A 499 -30.59 -2.72 21.83
CA PRO A 499 -29.15 -2.53 22.03
C PRO A 499 -28.44 -3.80 22.51
N LEU A 500 -27.17 -3.93 22.13
CA LEU A 500 -26.30 -5.04 22.53
C LEU A 500 -25.39 -4.62 23.71
N ARG A 501 -25.29 -5.44 24.76
CA ARG A 501 -24.49 -5.14 25.96
C ARG A 501 -23.04 -5.53 25.75
N VAL A 502 -22.11 -4.59 25.98
CA VAL A 502 -20.67 -4.74 25.70
C VAL A 502 -19.84 -4.59 26.97
N GLY A 503 -19.07 -5.61 27.33
CA GLY A 503 -18.08 -5.54 28.39
C GLY A 503 -16.76 -4.96 27.90
N LEU A 504 -16.18 -4.03 28.65
CA LEU A 504 -14.90 -3.37 28.41
C LEU A 504 -14.11 -3.23 29.73
N ILE A 505 -12.79 -3.14 29.65
CA ILE A 505 -11.92 -2.86 30.78
C ILE A 505 -11.92 -1.35 31.12
N SER A 506 -11.91 -1.01 32.41
CA SER A 506 -11.98 0.37 32.91
C SER A 506 -10.63 1.10 32.96
N ASN A 507 -9.51 0.38 32.91
CA ASN A 507 -8.20 0.84 33.37
C ASN A 507 -7.00 0.51 32.45
N TRP A 508 -7.22 0.24 31.16
CA TRP A 508 -6.19 -0.15 30.18
C TRP A 508 -5.98 0.86 29.03
N PRO A 509 -5.55 2.10 29.32
CA PRO A 509 -5.32 3.13 28.30
C PRO A 509 -4.05 2.83 27.46
N PRO A 510 -4.09 3.04 26.12
CA PRO A 510 -5.15 3.70 25.36
C PRO A 510 -6.17 2.75 24.70
N MET A 511 -6.16 1.44 25.02
CA MET A 511 -7.02 0.44 24.38
C MET A 511 -8.47 0.54 24.87
N GLU A 512 -8.66 0.46 26.19
CA GLU A 512 -9.96 0.49 26.87
C GLU A 512 -9.80 1.14 28.24
N PHE A 513 -10.46 2.27 28.48
CA PHE A 513 -10.43 2.92 29.79
C PHE A 513 -11.62 3.83 30.01
N VAL A 514 -11.84 4.24 31.25
CA VAL A 514 -12.75 5.33 31.61
C VAL A 514 -11.94 6.63 31.74
N ASP A 515 -12.39 7.69 31.06
CA ASP A 515 -11.76 9.01 31.10
C ASP A 515 -12.07 9.79 32.40
N LYS A 516 -11.56 11.01 32.50
CA LYS A 516 -11.73 11.87 33.69
C LYS A 516 -13.16 12.37 33.88
N ASP A 517 -13.96 12.36 32.82
CA ASP A 517 -15.35 12.82 32.81
C ASP A 517 -16.33 11.64 33.03
N GLY A 518 -15.81 10.41 33.15
CA GLY A 518 -16.56 9.19 33.44
C GLY A 518 -17.01 8.42 32.20
N ASN A 519 -16.53 8.78 31.00
CA ASN A 519 -16.92 8.13 29.75
C ASN A 519 -15.95 7.02 29.36
N VAL A 520 -16.46 5.98 28.69
CA VAL A 520 -15.60 4.96 28.07
C VAL A 520 -14.87 5.56 26.87
N ALA A 521 -13.55 5.34 26.80
CA ALA A 521 -12.65 5.86 25.80
C ALA A 521 -11.61 4.80 25.37
N GLY A 522 -10.94 5.07 24.24
CA GLY A 522 -9.88 4.22 23.69
C GLY A 522 -10.24 3.56 22.35
N VAL A 523 -9.30 2.75 21.84
CA VAL A 523 -9.38 2.11 20.52
C VAL A 523 -10.64 1.26 20.34
N SER A 524 -11.01 0.43 21.33
CA SER A 524 -12.23 -0.38 21.23
C SER A 524 -13.49 0.47 21.13
N HIS A 525 -13.51 1.64 21.79
CA HIS A 525 -14.65 2.55 21.75
C HIS A 525 -14.86 3.13 20.34
N GLU A 526 -13.79 3.57 19.66
CA GLU A 526 -13.88 4.05 18.27
C GLU A 526 -14.36 2.95 17.31
N ILE A 527 -13.81 1.74 17.43
CA ILE A 527 -14.24 0.59 16.62
C ILE A 527 -15.73 0.30 16.84
N LEU A 528 -16.19 0.26 18.09
CA LEU A 528 -17.61 0.07 18.42
C LEU A 528 -18.49 1.22 17.91
N GLN A 529 -18.04 2.48 17.92
CA GLN A 529 -18.79 3.58 17.32
C GLN A 529 -18.94 3.43 15.80
N ILE A 530 -17.86 3.06 15.09
CA ILE A 530 -17.89 2.83 13.63
C ILE A 530 -18.85 1.68 13.30
N LEU A 531 -18.77 0.58 14.06
CA LEU A 531 -19.68 -0.56 13.93
C LEU A 531 -21.13 -0.17 14.19
N ALA A 532 -21.42 0.53 15.29
CA ALA A 532 -22.77 1.01 15.63
C ALA A 532 -23.39 1.85 14.50
N LYS A 533 -22.62 2.81 13.98
CA LYS A 533 -23.05 3.70 12.89
C LYS A 533 -23.35 2.92 11.60
N ARG A 534 -22.46 2.02 11.17
CA ARG A 534 -22.60 1.34 9.87
C ARG A 534 -23.58 0.17 9.89
N LEU A 535 -23.72 -0.52 11.03
CA LEU A 535 -24.70 -1.59 11.21
C LEU A 535 -26.08 -1.05 11.64
N THR A 536 -26.19 0.25 11.95
CA THR A 536 -27.41 0.91 12.46
C THR A 536 -27.92 0.24 13.75
N ILE A 537 -27.02 0.00 14.69
CA ILE A 537 -27.28 -0.63 16.00
C ILE A 537 -26.78 0.25 17.14
N GLN A 538 -27.21 -0.07 18.37
CA GLN A 538 -26.75 0.60 19.58
C GLN A 538 -25.98 -0.38 20.48
N PHE A 539 -24.90 0.10 21.10
CA PHE A 539 -24.13 -0.63 22.09
C PHE A 539 -24.33 -0.02 23.48
N GLU A 540 -24.66 -0.84 24.46
CA GLU A 540 -24.70 -0.48 25.88
C GLU A 540 -23.34 -0.86 26.50
N LEU A 541 -22.46 0.12 26.67
CA LEU A 541 -21.09 -0.10 27.15
C LEU A 541 -21.05 -0.23 28.68
N ARG A 542 -20.40 -1.27 29.18
CA ARG A 542 -20.26 -1.57 30.62
C ARG A 542 -18.77 -1.72 30.96
N PRO A 543 -18.18 -0.78 31.73
CA PRO A 543 -16.80 -0.88 32.19
C PRO A 543 -16.69 -1.82 33.41
N TYR A 544 -15.61 -2.60 33.48
CA TYR A 544 -15.26 -3.48 34.59
C TYR A 544 -13.79 -3.29 34.97
N ASP A 545 -13.46 -3.49 36.25
CA ASP A 545 -12.09 -3.33 36.76
C ASP A 545 -11.20 -4.57 36.59
N ASN A 546 -11.80 -5.71 36.23
CA ASN A 546 -11.17 -7.03 36.17
C ASN A 546 -11.68 -7.84 34.96
N PHE A 547 -10.78 -8.47 34.22
CA PHE A 547 -11.12 -9.22 33.01
C PHE A 547 -11.86 -10.54 33.29
N GLU A 548 -11.61 -11.19 34.44
CA GLU A 548 -12.31 -12.43 34.80
C GLU A 548 -13.81 -12.21 35.00
N ASP A 549 -14.20 -11.08 35.62
CA ASP A 549 -15.60 -10.73 35.87
C ASP A 549 -16.36 -10.44 34.56
N ILE A 550 -15.70 -9.81 33.58
CA ILE A 550 -16.26 -9.60 32.24
C ILE A 550 -16.59 -10.95 31.57
N LEU A 551 -15.65 -11.90 31.61
CA LEU A 551 -15.85 -13.22 31.00
C LEU A 551 -16.93 -14.03 31.72
N LEU A 552 -17.02 -13.90 33.04
CA LEU A 552 -18.08 -14.52 33.84
C LEU A 552 -19.46 -13.96 33.45
N ASP A 553 -19.59 -12.65 33.27
CA ASP A 553 -20.84 -12.02 32.83
C ASP A 553 -21.20 -12.35 31.38
N LEU A 554 -20.21 -12.55 30.48
CA LEU A 554 -20.46 -13.08 29.14
C LEU A 554 -20.98 -14.53 29.20
N ALA A 555 -20.35 -15.39 30.00
CA ALA A 555 -20.77 -16.79 30.18
C ALA A 555 -22.18 -16.89 30.81
N ASN A 556 -22.49 -16.00 31.76
CA ASN A 556 -23.80 -15.88 32.39
C ASN A 556 -24.85 -15.15 31.52
N ARG A 557 -24.49 -14.67 30.32
CA ARG A 557 -25.37 -13.94 29.37
C ARG A 557 -25.86 -12.58 29.89
N ASN A 558 -25.15 -12.02 30.87
CA ASN A 558 -25.30 -10.65 31.36
C ASN A 558 -24.71 -9.62 30.39
N LEU A 559 -23.79 -10.06 29.53
CA LEU A 559 -23.27 -9.35 28.36
C LEU A 559 -23.61 -10.11 27.08
N ASP A 560 -23.60 -9.41 25.94
CA ASP A 560 -23.80 -10.01 24.62
C ASP A 560 -22.48 -10.11 23.84
N LEU A 561 -21.57 -9.16 24.07
CA LEU A 561 -20.20 -9.21 23.57
C LEU A 561 -19.18 -8.59 24.54
N VAL A 562 -17.90 -8.87 24.30
CA VAL A 562 -16.73 -8.36 25.03
C VAL A 562 -15.64 -8.02 24.03
N ALA A 563 -15.04 -6.84 24.15
CA ALA A 563 -13.93 -6.39 23.29
C ALA A 563 -12.56 -6.89 23.83
N ASN A 564 -11.53 -6.90 22.96
CA ASN A 564 -10.16 -7.34 23.26
C ASN A 564 -10.04 -8.70 23.99
N VAL A 565 -10.70 -9.75 23.48
CA VAL A 565 -10.56 -11.11 24.02
C VAL A 565 -9.61 -11.92 23.16
N SER A 566 -8.72 -12.69 23.79
CA SER A 566 -7.88 -13.69 23.11
C SER A 566 -8.58 -15.05 22.96
N THR A 567 -8.27 -15.78 21.88
CA THR A 567 -8.62 -17.21 21.76
C THR A 567 -7.77 -18.03 22.73
N LYS A 568 -8.36 -18.44 23.85
CA LYS A 568 -7.75 -19.32 24.85
C LYS A 568 -8.63 -20.54 25.05
N ASP A 569 -8.02 -21.71 24.97
CA ASP A 569 -8.65 -23.02 25.08
C ASP A 569 -9.73 -23.08 26.18
N GLY A 570 -10.94 -23.48 25.78
CA GLY A 570 -12.08 -23.68 26.65
C GLY A 570 -13.12 -22.56 26.60
N ARG A 571 -12.78 -21.35 26.09
CA ARG A 571 -13.74 -20.25 25.95
C ARG A 571 -14.80 -20.50 24.87
N GLU A 572 -14.52 -21.40 23.93
CA GLU A 572 -15.40 -21.81 22.82
C GLU A 572 -16.71 -22.46 23.30
N HIS A 573 -16.80 -22.90 24.55
CA HIS A 573 -18.03 -23.45 25.12
C HIS A 573 -19.12 -22.38 25.33
N PHE A 574 -18.73 -21.14 25.64
CA PHE A 574 -19.66 -20.05 25.96
C PHE A 574 -19.52 -18.81 25.06
N ALA A 575 -18.45 -18.73 24.26
CA ALA A 575 -18.22 -17.64 23.31
C ALA A 575 -17.94 -18.12 21.88
N ARG A 576 -18.11 -17.21 20.92
CA ARG A 576 -17.62 -17.27 19.53
C ARG A 576 -16.84 -15.98 19.28
N PHE A 577 -15.85 -16.02 18.39
CA PHE A 577 -14.95 -14.89 18.19
C PHE A 577 -15.12 -14.30 16.80
N THR A 578 -15.03 -12.97 16.71
CA THR A 578 -14.88 -12.28 15.42
C THR A 578 -13.50 -12.54 14.82
N GLU A 579 -13.27 -12.01 13.62
CA GLU A 579 -11.93 -11.77 13.12
C GLU A 579 -11.16 -10.78 14.02
N PRO A 580 -9.81 -10.81 13.99
CA PRO A 580 -9.00 -9.82 14.69
C PRO A 580 -9.24 -8.42 14.13
N PHE A 581 -9.54 -7.47 15.02
CA PHE A 581 -9.65 -6.06 14.66
C PHE A 581 -8.35 -5.27 14.93
N TRP A 582 -7.52 -5.78 15.83
CA TRP A 582 -6.21 -5.22 16.21
C TRP A 582 -5.22 -6.36 16.53
N SER A 583 -3.91 -6.07 16.48
CA SER A 583 -2.85 -6.98 16.97
C SER A 583 -1.96 -6.23 17.95
N VAL A 584 -1.66 -6.85 19.09
CA VAL A 584 -0.79 -6.25 20.11
C VAL A 584 0.64 -6.75 19.93
N ARG A 585 1.59 -5.80 19.82
CA ARG A 585 3.04 -6.09 19.76
C ARG A 585 3.71 -5.70 21.06
N TRP A 586 4.74 -6.45 21.44
CA TRP A 586 5.38 -6.37 22.75
C TRP A 586 6.68 -5.57 22.74
N ALA A 587 6.91 -4.84 23.82
CA ALA A 587 8.14 -4.12 24.06
C ALA A 587 8.55 -4.17 25.54
N VAL A 588 9.86 -4.21 25.77
CA VAL A 588 10.44 -4.06 27.11
C VAL A 588 10.81 -2.61 27.39
N ILE A 589 10.41 -2.14 28.57
CA ILE A 589 10.84 -0.88 29.16
C ILE A 589 12.02 -1.18 30.09
N SER A 590 13.09 -0.41 29.96
CA SER A 590 14.35 -0.56 30.69
C SER A 590 14.97 0.80 31.01
N HIS A 591 16.00 0.83 31.87
CA HIS A 591 16.82 2.03 32.03
C HIS A 591 17.56 2.36 30.74
N ILE A 592 17.79 3.65 30.48
CA ILE A 592 18.40 4.12 29.23
C ILE A 592 19.81 3.54 28.99
N ASN A 593 20.51 3.14 30.06
CA ASN A 593 21.85 2.54 30.04
C ASN A 593 21.86 0.99 30.05
N SER A 594 20.71 0.33 29.97
CA SER A 594 20.62 -1.14 29.94
C SER A 594 21.22 -1.77 28.67
N GLU A 595 21.35 -3.10 28.64
CA GLU A 595 21.69 -3.87 27.44
C GLU A 595 20.60 -3.76 26.38
N ASN A 596 20.97 -3.64 25.09
CA ASN A 596 20.01 -3.53 23.99
C ASN A 596 19.35 -4.89 23.71
N ILE A 597 18.05 -4.99 23.96
CA ILE A 597 17.27 -6.22 23.76
C ILE A 597 16.34 -6.06 22.57
N SER A 598 16.39 -7.02 21.64
CA SER A 598 15.46 -7.15 20.52
C SER A 598 14.90 -8.56 20.34
N SER A 599 15.33 -9.54 21.16
CA SER A 599 14.82 -10.91 21.14
C SER A 599 14.57 -11.50 22.53
N SER A 600 13.61 -12.42 22.60
CA SER A 600 13.19 -13.15 23.79
C SER A 600 14.33 -13.96 24.40
N ALA A 601 15.26 -14.47 23.58
CA ALA A 601 16.44 -15.20 24.05
C ALA A 601 17.35 -14.37 24.97
N GLN A 602 17.40 -13.04 24.79
CA GLN A 602 18.18 -12.12 25.63
C GLN A 602 17.51 -11.80 26.98
N LEU A 603 16.25 -12.23 27.17
CA LEU A 603 15.49 -12.09 28.42
C LEU A 603 15.75 -13.23 29.42
N ARG A 604 16.51 -14.25 29.03
CA ARG A 604 16.92 -15.38 29.89
C ARG A 604 17.62 -14.89 31.16
N GLY A 605 17.19 -15.40 32.32
CA GLY A 605 17.79 -15.05 33.61
C GLY A 605 17.47 -13.63 34.11
N LYS A 606 16.59 -12.89 33.45
CA LYS A 606 16.18 -11.53 33.84
C LYS A 606 14.88 -11.55 34.66
N ARG A 607 14.69 -10.53 35.51
CA ARG A 607 13.46 -10.27 36.26
C ARG A 607 12.54 -9.38 35.44
N ILE A 608 11.34 -9.84 35.12
CA ILE A 608 10.41 -9.15 34.22
C ILE A 608 9.10 -8.86 34.94
N ALA A 609 8.75 -7.58 35.05
CA ALA A 609 7.40 -7.16 35.41
C ALA A 609 6.46 -7.29 34.22
N ILE A 610 5.29 -7.91 34.39
CA ILE A 610 4.24 -7.97 33.36
C ILE A 610 2.84 -7.88 33.99
N PHE A 611 1.90 -7.26 33.30
CA PHE A 611 0.51 -7.16 33.75
C PHE A 611 -0.17 -8.54 33.73
N ARG A 612 -0.95 -8.85 34.79
CA ARG A 612 -1.50 -10.19 35.04
C ARG A 612 -2.33 -10.75 33.88
N ASP A 613 -3.18 -9.90 33.30
CA ASP A 613 -4.26 -10.35 32.44
C ASP A 613 -3.82 -10.50 30.98
N TYR A 614 -2.59 -10.10 30.67
CA TYR A 614 -1.96 -10.41 29.38
C TYR A 614 -1.77 -11.92 29.25
N GLN A 615 -2.25 -12.49 28.15
CA GLN A 615 -2.06 -13.91 27.85
C GLN A 615 -0.57 -14.30 27.89
N LEU A 616 0.29 -13.41 27.38
CA LEU A 616 1.75 -13.53 27.46
C LEU A 616 2.28 -13.76 28.88
N ALA A 617 1.65 -13.24 29.94
CA ALA A 617 2.13 -13.41 31.31
C ALA A 617 2.12 -14.88 31.76
N ASN A 618 1.22 -15.69 31.20
CA ASN A 618 1.14 -17.14 31.44
C ASN A 618 2.15 -17.90 30.57
N ASP A 619 2.35 -17.45 29.35
CA ASP A 619 3.14 -18.15 28.33
C ASP A 619 4.64 -17.80 28.40
N LEU A 620 5.01 -16.67 29.01
CA LEU A 620 6.37 -16.13 29.04
C LEU A 620 7.41 -17.09 29.62
N ALA A 621 7.05 -17.91 30.62
CA ALA A 621 7.94 -18.91 31.21
C ALA A 621 8.16 -20.16 30.32
N GLN A 622 7.31 -20.36 29.31
CA GLN A 622 7.50 -21.40 28.28
C GLN A 622 8.32 -20.85 27.09
N ILE A 623 8.16 -19.56 26.79
CA ILE A 623 8.86 -18.86 25.71
C ILE A 623 10.31 -18.52 26.10
N VAL A 624 10.52 -18.03 27.32
CA VAL A 624 11.83 -17.60 27.84
C VAL A 624 12.25 -18.50 28.99
N ALA A 625 13.31 -19.29 28.77
CA ALA A 625 13.90 -20.12 29.82
C ALA A 625 14.47 -19.25 30.97
N GLU A 626 14.35 -19.73 32.21
CA GLU A 626 14.97 -19.14 33.41
C GLU A 626 14.56 -17.67 33.68
N VAL A 627 13.38 -17.23 33.23
CA VAL A 627 12.83 -15.89 33.51
C VAL A 627 12.16 -15.82 34.88
N GLU A 628 12.39 -14.73 35.63
CA GLU A 628 11.68 -14.47 36.90
C GLU A 628 10.54 -13.47 36.66
N VAL A 629 9.29 -13.95 36.63
CA VAL A 629 8.11 -13.13 36.31
C VAL A 629 7.52 -12.50 37.56
N THR A 630 7.44 -11.17 37.58
CA THR A 630 6.75 -10.37 38.61
C THR A 630 5.43 -9.86 38.05
N ILE A 631 4.31 -10.24 38.67
CA ILE A 631 2.98 -9.79 38.24
C ILE A 631 2.67 -8.41 38.85
N ILE A 632 2.39 -7.42 37.98
CA ILE A 632 2.06 -6.03 38.38
C ILE A 632 0.57 -5.75 38.29
N LYS A 633 0.10 -4.76 39.06
CA LYS A 633 -1.31 -4.32 39.05
C LYS A 633 -1.65 -3.33 37.95
N ASP A 634 -0.68 -2.53 37.56
CA ASP A 634 -0.76 -1.53 36.51
C ASP A 634 0.66 -1.18 36.05
N LEU A 635 0.79 -0.49 34.92
CA LEU A 635 2.09 -0.12 34.37
C LEU A 635 2.87 0.89 35.23
N SER A 636 2.20 1.66 36.09
CA SER A 636 2.89 2.58 37.04
C SER A 636 3.57 1.80 38.17
N ASP A 637 2.94 0.71 38.65
CA ASP A 637 3.55 -0.27 39.56
C ASP A 637 4.80 -0.90 38.94
N GLY A 638 4.71 -1.35 37.67
CA GLY A 638 5.87 -1.87 36.93
C GLY A 638 7.00 -0.86 36.78
N ILE A 639 6.71 0.37 36.35
CA ILE A 639 7.70 1.45 36.22
C ILE A 639 8.35 1.77 37.57
N ARG A 640 7.59 1.78 38.68
CA ARG A 640 8.15 1.93 40.03
C ARG A 640 9.11 0.80 40.38
N LEU A 641 8.73 -0.46 40.16
CA LEU A 641 9.59 -1.62 40.44
C LEU A 641 10.89 -1.59 39.63
N LEU A 642 10.85 -1.11 38.39
CA LEU A 642 12.02 -0.91 37.53
C LEU A 642 12.93 0.21 38.07
N GLN A 643 12.35 1.34 38.51
CA GLN A 643 13.10 2.43 39.14
C GLN A 643 13.73 2.03 40.48
N GLU A 644 13.06 1.16 41.25
CA GLU A 644 13.58 0.54 42.48
C GLU A 644 14.63 -0.57 42.21
N ASN A 645 14.92 -0.90 40.94
CA ASN A 645 15.79 -2.02 40.50
C ASN A 645 15.34 -3.41 41.01
N ARG A 646 14.04 -3.55 41.33
CA ARG A 646 13.42 -4.80 41.78
C ARG A 646 13.09 -5.74 40.61
N VAL A 647 12.93 -5.18 39.41
CA VAL A 647 12.90 -5.90 38.14
C VAL A 647 13.92 -5.28 37.19
N ASP A 648 14.35 -6.04 36.18
CA ASP A 648 15.30 -5.60 35.16
C ASP A 648 14.58 -4.98 33.95
N PHE A 649 13.36 -5.47 33.66
CA PHE A 649 12.51 -5.02 32.56
C PHE A 649 11.04 -4.97 32.99
N VAL A 650 10.26 -4.10 32.35
CA VAL A 650 8.78 -4.17 32.34
C VAL A 650 8.35 -4.52 30.92
N LEU A 651 7.63 -5.61 30.74
CA LEU A 651 7.11 -6.05 29.45
C LEU A 651 5.66 -5.58 29.32
N ASP A 652 5.39 -4.80 28.27
CA ASP A 652 4.06 -4.26 27.96
C ASP A 652 3.88 -4.12 26.45
N SER A 653 2.70 -3.69 26.00
CA SER A 653 2.49 -3.33 24.60
C SER A 653 3.27 -2.07 24.21
N ILE A 654 3.64 -1.95 22.93
CA ILE A 654 4.24 -0.72 22.38
C ILE A 654 3.32 0.47 22.68
N GLU A 655 2.02 0.24 22.55
CA GLU A 655 0.93 1.18 22.72
C GLU A 655 0.83 1.72 24.16
N ALA A 656 0.66 0.85 25.15
CA ALA A 656 0.52 1.24 26.56
C ALA A 656 1.84 1.79 27.12
N GLY A 657 2.95 1.12 26.82
CA GLY A 657 4.28 1.52 27.29
C GLY A 657 4.74 2.87 26.74
N SER A 658 4.52 3.17 25.46
CA SER A 658 4.88 4.47 24.89
C SER A 658 4.01 5.59 25.45
N SER A 659 2.71 5.34 25.65
CA SER A 659 1.79 6.26 26.32
C SER A 659 2.21 6.58 27.76
N ALA A 660 2.65 5.57 28.53
CA ALA A 660 3.11 5.76 29.90
C ALA A 660 4.45 6.50 29.98
N LEU A 661 5.43 6.17 29.13
CA LEU A 661 6.71 6.86 29.07
C LEU A 661 6.54 8.35 28.71
N LYS A 662 5.65 8.66 27.75
CA LYS A 662 5.26 10.05 27.44
C LYS A 662 4.59 10.75 28.64
N ARG A 663 3.64 10.10 29.32
CA ARG A 663 2.90 10.68 30.47
C ARG A 663 3.76 10.90 31.71
N ALA A 664 4.68 10.00 32.02
CA ALA A 664 5.46 10.04 33.25
C ALA A 664 6.62 11.06 33.22
N ASN A 665 6.96 11.61 32.05
CA ASN A 665 8.07 12.56 31.84
C ASN A 665 9.43 12.02 32.35
N VAL A 666 9.63 10.70 32.25
CA VAL A 666 10.79 9.99 32.82
C VAL A 666 11.93 9.93 31.81
N ILE A 667 12.90 10.83 31.96
CA ILE A 667 14.02 11.02 31.03
C ILE A 667 15.09 9.91 31.05
N ASN A 668 15.01 8.95 31.97
CA ASN A 668 16.03 7.89 32.17
C ASN A 668 15.57 6.48 31.80
N LEU A 669 14.39 6.32 31.20
CA LEU A 669 13.88 5.05 30.69
C LEU A 669 13.86 5.04 29.15
N ARG A 670 13.91 3.84 28.58
CA ARG A 670 13.75 3.58 27.14
C ARG A 670 12.87 2.36 26.90
N MET A 671 12.28 2.29 25.71
CA MET A 671 11.49 1.16 25.24
C MET A 671 12.20 0.46 24.08
N GLN A 672 12.11 -0.87 24.02
CA GLN A 672 12.72 -1.70 22.97
C GLN A 672 11.72 -2.79 22.55
N VAL A 673 11.43 -2.90 21.25
CA VAL A 673 10.51 -3.91 20.69
C VAL A 673 11.19 -5.27 20.69
N ILE A 674 10.43 -6.33 20.93
CA ILE A 674 10.90 -7.71 20.89
C ILE A 674 10.20 -8.43 19.73
N ASP A 675 10.95 -8.73 18.67
CA ASP A 675 10.39 -9.13 17.38
C ASP A 675 9.94 -10.61 17.32
N ASP A 676 10.38 -11.44 18.26
CA ASP A 676 10.14 -12.89 18.32
C ASP A 676 9.15 -13.31 19.43
N LEU A 677 8.51 -12.35 20.13
CA LEU A 677 7.39 -12.65 21.03
C LEU A 677 6.09 -12.82 20.22
N PRO A 678 5.19 -13.73 20.63
CA PRO A 678 3.94 -13.96 19.92
C PRO A 678 3.05 -12.71 19.92
N GLU A 679 2.61 -12.28 18.73
CA GLU A 679 1.54 -11.30 18.60
C GLU A 679 0.22 -11.93 19.07
N TYR A 680 -0.52 -11.23 19.94
CA TYR A 680 -1.85 -11.67 20.33
C TYR A 680 -2.90 -10.82 19.60
N PRO A 681 -3.77 -11.44 18.78
CA PRO A 681 -4.87 -10.75 18.15
C PRO A 681 -5.90 -10.30 19.21
N SER A 682 -6.41 -9.08 19.04
CA SER A 682 -7.61 -8.60 19.70
C SER A 682 -8.84 -9.00 18.89
N LEU A 683 -9.65 -9.90 19.45
CA LEU A 683 -10.93 -10.33 18.87
C LEU A 683 -12.08 -9.79 19.73
N VAL A 684 -13.29 -9.73 19.16
CA VAL A 684 -14.52 -9.53 19.94
C VAL A 684 -15.10 -10.90 20.25
N ALA A 685 -15.29 -11.20 21.54
CA ALA A 685 -16.02 -12.38 21.97
C ALA A 685 -17.52 -12.07 21.97
N VAL A 686 -18.32 -12.93 21.36
CA VAL A 686 -19.78 -12.89 21.30
C VAL A 686 -20.32 -14.12 22.02
N ARG A 687 -21.39 -13.99 22.80
CA ARG A 687 -22.05 -15.15 23.45
C ARG A 687 -22.41 -16.25 22.45
N SER A 688 -22.20 -17.52 22.82
CA SER A 688 -22.18 -18.64 21.87
C SER A 688 -23.50 -18.92 21.14
N ASP A 689 -24.63 -18.45 21.66
CA ASP A 689 -25.96 -18.54 21.04
C ASP A 689 -26.29 -17.39 20.07
N TYR A 690 -25.45 -16.35 19.97
CA TYR A 690 -25.59 -15.25 19.00
C TYR A 690 -24.68 -15.45 17.78
N GLN A 691 -24.68 -16.65 17.18
CA GLN A 691 -23.85 -16.93 15.99
C GLN A 691 -24.05 -15.95 14.81
N PRO A 692 -25.27 -15.47 14.47
CA PRO A 692 -25.46 -14.48 13.42
C PRO A 692 -24.68 -13.17 13.68
N LEU A 693 -24.55 -12.77 14.95
CA LEU A 693 -23.86 -11.53 15.32
C LEU A 693 -22.37 -11.57 14.99
N VAL A 694 -21.72 -12.73 15.04
CA VAL A 694 -20.30 -12.86 14.66
C VAL A 694 -20.10 -12.55 13.18
N ALA A 695 -20.93 -13.10 12.30
CA ALA A 695 -20.88 -12.81 10.87
C ALA A 695 -21.16 -11.33 10.58
N ILE A 696 -22.14 -10.75 11.26
CA ILE A 696 -22.51 -9.33 11.16
C ILE A 696 -21.36 -8.42 11.63
N LEU A 697 -20.74 -8.72 12.77
CA LEU A 697 -19.60 -7.95 13.29
C LEU A 697 -18.38 -8.10 12.39
N ASN A 698 -18.11 -9.28 11.83
CA ASN A 698 -17.02 -9.47 10.86
C ASN A 698 -17.24 -8.62 9.60
N LYS A 699 -18.46 -8.57 9.04
CA LYS A 699 -18.80 -7.63 7.97
C LYS A 699 -18.55 -6.17 8.38
N GLY A 700 -18.92 -5.81 9.61
CA GLY A 700 -18.61 -4.50 10.18
C GLY A 700 -17.12 -4.20 10.27
N LEU A 701 -16.32 -5.10 10.83
CA LEU A 701 -14.87 -4.96 11.01
C LEU A 701 -14.12 -4.89 9.67
N ARG A 702 -14.53 -5.71 8.69
CA ARG A 702 -14.00 -5.68 7.31
C ARG A 702 -14.27 -4.34 6.62
N SER A 703 -15.34 -3.63 6.95
CA SER A 703 -15.62 -2.28 6.40
C SER A 703 -14.63 -1.21 6.90
N ILE A 704 -13.90 -1.45 8.00
CA ILE A 704 -12.94 -0.50 8.59
C ILE A 704 -11.62 -0.57 7.82
N GLY A 705 -11.52 0.27 6.79
CA GLY A 705 -10.39 0.32 5.88
C GLY A 705 -9.13 0.94 6.50
N GLU A 706 -7.99 0.74 5.83
CA GLU A 706 -6.67 1.10 6.37
C GLU A 706 -6.55 2.58 6.77
N THR A 707 -7.11 3.51 5.99
CA THR A 707 -7.09 4.95 6.34
C THR A 707 -7.78 5.24 7.68
N GLU A 708 -8.82 4.51 8.03
CA GLU A 708 -9.53 4.70 9.31
C GLU A 708 -8.76 4.04 10.46
N ARG A 709 -8.14 2.88 10.22
CA ARG A 709 -7.21 2.25 11.16
C ARG A 709 -6.04 3.19 11.48
N GLN A 710 -5.48 3.85 10.47
CA GLN A 710 -4.42 4.86 10.62
C GLN A 710 -4.89 6.13 11.35
N GLN A 711 -6.15 6.56 11.15
CA GLN A 711 -6.73 7.69 11.91
C GLN A 711 -6.91 7.36 13.40
N ILE A 712 -7.47 6.19 13.71
CA ILE A 712 -7.58 5.67 15.08
C ILE A 712 -6.18 5.53 15.69
N TYR A 713 -5.20 5.04 14.91
CA TYR A 713 -3.82 4.93 15.35
C TYR A 713 -3.21 6.30 15.70
N GLN A 714 -3.37 7.30 14.83
CA GLN A 714 -2.88 8.66 15.08
C GLN A 714 -3.55 9.28 16.31
N GLN A 715 -4.87 9.14 16.45
CA GLN A 715 -5.62 9.70 17.58
C GLN A 715 -5.19 9.11 18.94
N TRP A 716 -4.94 7.80 19.02
CA TRP A 716 -4.70 7.11 20.30
C TRP A 716 -3.23 6.84 20.63
N PHE A 717 -2.32 6.87 19.66
CA PHE A 717 -0.89 6.61 19.88
C PHE A 717 0.03 7.76 19.43
N ASP A 718 -0.34 8.52 18.39
CA ASP A 718 0.47 9.64 17.88
C ASP A 718 0.23 10.94 18.66
N PHE A 719 0.56 10.90 19.95
CA PHE A 719 0.81 12.13 20.71
C PHE A 719 2.05 12.81 20.14
N GLU A 720 1.86 13.95 19.45
CA GLU A 720 2.93 14.75 18.87
C GLU A 720 4.13 14.84 19.83
N ILE A 721 5.28 14.37 19.38
CA ILE A 721 6.53 14.54 20.10
C ILE A 721 6.92 16.01 20.00
N THR A 722 6.40 16.82 20.92
CA THR A 722 6.90 18.17 21.19
C THR A 722 8.25 18.11 21.92
N GLN A 723 9.25 17.52 21.24
CA GLN A 723 10.68 17.79 21.49
C GLN A 723 11.01 19.23 21.07
N GLY A 724 10.32 20.18 21.67
CA GLY A 724 10.65 21.59 21.66
C GLY A 724 11.42 21.90 22.93
N ILE A 725 12.73 22.08 22.82
CA ILE A 725 13.51 22.75 23.88
C ILE A 725 12.79 24.07 24.19
N ASP A 726 12.37 24.27 25.44
CA ASP A 726 11.47 25.37 25.86
C ASP A 726 11.85 26.68 25.16
N ARG A 727 10.99 27.14 24.23
CA ARG A 727 11.29 28.29 23.38
C ARG A 727 11.52 29.57 24.19
N LYS A 728 10.96 29.70 25.40
CA LYS A 728 11.28 30.82 26.31
C LYS A 728 12.71 30.70 26.84
N ARG A 729 13.13 29.51 27.25
CA ARG A 729 14.45 29.20 27.80
C ARG A 729 15.56 29.24 26.74
N VAL A 730 15.30 28.72 25.54
CA VAL A 730 16.19 28.87 24.37
C VAL A 730 16.36 30.35 24.03
N ARG A 731 15.26 31.11 23.94
CA ARG A 731 15.31 32.56 23.67
C ARG A 731 16.05 33.32 24.78
N GLN A 732 15.91 32.91 26.04
CA GLN A 732 16.66 33.47 27.17
C GLN A 732 18.16 33.19 27.05
N ILE A 733 18.56 31.96 26.72
CA ILE A 733 19.96 31.59 26.48
C ILE A 733 20.53 32.36 25.27
N ILE A 734 19.78 32.47 24.17
CA ILE A 734 20.17 33.29 23.01
C ILE A 734 20.40 34.75 23.41
N TRP A 735 19.50 35.35 24.21
CA TRP A 735 19.70 36.72 24.70
C TRP A 735 20.91 36.85 25.66
N GLN A 736 21.16 35.86 26.52
CA GLN A 736 22.32 35.85 27.41
C GLN A 736 23.63 35.73 26.62
N VAL A 737 23.69 34.81 25.65
CA VAL A 737 24.86 34.65 24.76
C VAL A 737 25.05 35.91 23.92
N ALA A 738 23.99 36.47 23.33
CA ALA A 738 24.08 37.72 22.58
C ALA A 738 24.58 38.89 23.43
N ALA A 739 24.12 39.02 24.69
CA ALA A 739 24.60 40.05 25.61
C ALA A 739 26.08 39.86 25.98
N ILE A 740 26.53 38.63 26.24
CA ILE A 740 27.93 38.30 26.51
C ILE A 740 28.81 38.59 25.28
N THR A 741 28.37 38.19 24.08
CA THR A 741 29.08 38.47 22.83
C THR A 741 29.17 39.97 22.56
N LEU A 742 28.09 40.73 22.79
CA LEU A 742 28.08 42.19 22.65
C LEU A 742 29.03 42.87 23.65
N LEU A 743 29.10 42.37 24.89
CA LEU A 743 30.03 42.85 25.91
C LEU A 743 31.49 42.60 25.46
N PHE A 744 31.81 41.39 25.00
CA PHE A 744 33.15 41.06 24.48
C PHE A 744 33.54 41.91 23.27
N LEU A 745 32.62 42.09 22.30
CA LEU A 745 32.85 42.97 21.15
C LEU A 745 33.06 44.43 21.58
N SER A 746 32.30 44.92 22.56
CA SER A 746 32.46 46.28 23.09
C SER A 746 33.83 46.49 23.73
N VAL A 747 34.26 45.55 24.60
CA VAL A 747 35.59 45.56 25.22
C VAL A 747 36.69 45.50 24.15
N PHE A 748 36.55 44.64 23.14
CA PHE A 748 37.50 44.52 22.03
C PHE A 748 37.63 45.80 21.21
N VAL A 749 36.50 46.45 20.87
CA VAL A 749 36.49 47.73 20.13
C VAL A 749 37.13 48.85 20.97
N ILE A 750 36.79 48.95 22.26
CA ILE A 750 37.40 49.93 23.18
C ILE A 750 38.92 49.71 23.27
N TRP A 751 39.37 48.47 23.45
CA TRP A 751 40.79 48.13 23.50
C TRP A 751 41.52 48.49 22.20
N ASN A 752 40.91 48.23 21.03
CA ASN A 752 41.48 48.60 19.72
C ASN A 752 41.65 50.12 19.57
N LEU A 753 40.67 50.91 20.04
CA LEU A 753 40.72 52.37 19.99
C LEU A 753 41.84 52.95 20.87
N PHE A 754 42.04 52.41 22.07
CA PHE A 754 43.18 52.78 22.93
C PHE A 754 44.51 52.42 22.28
N LEU A 755 44.66 51.19 21.76
CA LEU A 755 45.93 50.70 21.19
C LEU A 755 46.38 51.51 19.96
N ARG A 756 45.43 51.96 19.11
CA ARG A 756 45.75 52.84 17.97
C ARG A 756 46.32 54.20 18.39
N ARG A 757 45.82 54.76 19.50
CA ARG A 757 46.28 56.06 20.03
C ARG A 757 47.72 55.97 20.53
N GLU A 758 48.05 54.90 21.24
CA GLU A 758 49.39 54.58 21.75
C GLU A 758 50.45 54.55 20.63
N VAL A 759 50.18 53.77 19.57
CA VAL A 759 51.10 53.57 18.43
C VAL A 759 51.35 54.87 17.65
N THR A 760 50.34 55.74 17.54
CA THR A 760 50.44 56.99 16.79
C THR A 760 51.35 57.99 17.51
N LEU A 761 51.26 58.09 18.83
CA LEU A 761 52.11 58.98 19.64
C LEU A 761 53.59 58.56 19.60
N ARG A 762 53.86 57.25 19.64
CA ARG A 762 55.22 56.71 19.62
C ARG A 762 55.98 57.07 18.34
N ARG A 763 55.36 56.90 17.16
CA ARG A 763 56.02 57.17 15.86
C ARG A 763 56.43 58.64 15.69
N ALA A 764 55.59 59.58 16.14
CA ALA A 764 55.90 61.01 16.09
C ALA A 764 57.11 61.39 16.97
N ALA A 765 57.35 60.68 18.08
CA ALA A 765 58.52 60.87 18.92
C ALA A 765 59.80 60.30 18.28
N GLU A 766 59.71 59.14 17.62
CA GLU A 766 60.84 58.47 16.95
C GLU A 766 61.39 59.29 15.76
N GLU A 767 60.52 59.91 14.95
CA GLU A 767 60.95 60.80 13.85
C GLU A 767 61.64 62.08 14.36
N LYS A 768 61.10 62.70 15.43
CA LYS A 768 61.70 63.91 16.02
C LYS A 768 63.09 63.65 16.61
N MET A 769 63.29 62.52 17.29
CA MET A 769 64.61 62.14 17.82
C MET A 769 65.66 61.95 16.72
N ARG A 770 65.27 61.40 15.56
CA ARG A 770 66.20 61.15 14.44
C ARG A 770 66.70 62.44 13.77
N PHE A 771 65.87 63.49 13.73
CA PHE A 771 66.27 64.79 13.20
C PHE A 771 67.30 65.48 14.12
N MET A 772 67.02 65.55 15.42
CA MET A 772 67.92 66.15 16.43
C MET A 772 69.29 65.44 16.52
N ALA A 773 69.35 64.13 16.24
CA ALA A 773 70.62 63.40 16.22
C ALA A 773 71.57 63.80 15.07
N THR A 774 71.07 64.43 14.01
CA THR A 774 71.80 64.62 12.74
C THR A 774 71.97 66.07 12.30
N HIS A 775 71.22 67.01 12.87
CA HIS A 775 71.29 68.44 12.55
C HIS A 775 71.66 69.26 13.80
N ASP A 776 72.10 70.50 13.59
CA ASP A 776 72.32 71.51 14.63
C ASP A 776 70.98 72.16 14.99
N ASP A 777 70.58 72.09 16.26
CA ASP A 777 69.25 72.52 16.72
C ASP A 777 68.98 74.02 16.49
N LEU A 778 70.02 74.86 16.41
CA LEU A 778 69.88 76.28 16.11
C LEU A 778 69.80 76.53 14.59
N THR A 779 70.85 76.16 13.85
CA THR A 779 71.02 76.59 12.44
C THR A 779 70.32 75.68 11.43
N GLY A 780 69.87 74.49 11.84
CA GLY A 780 69.30 73.47 10.95
C GLY A 780 70.31 72.88 9.96
N LEU A 781 71.59 73.24 10.06
CA LEU A 781 72.66 72.62 9.27
C LEU A 781 72.93 71.19 9.75
N PRO A 782 73.51 70.31 8.91
CA PRO A 782 74.20 69.12 9.37
C PRO A 782 75.11 69.40 10.56
N ASN A 783 74.99 68.59 11.62
CA ASN A 783 75.91 68.65 12.75
C ASN A 783 77.20 67.87 12.46
N ARG A 784 78.15 67.91 13.40
CA ARG A 784 79.43 67.18 13.30
C ARG A 784 79.30 65.69 12.96
N SER A 785 78.25 65.01 13.42
CA SER A 785 78.02 63.58 13.13
C SER A 785 77.62 63.37 11.67
N LEU A 786 76.63 64.12 11.18
CA LEU A 786 76.17 64.02 9.78
C LEU A 786 77.22 64.55 8.79
N LEU A 787 77.99 65.58 9.16
CA LEU A 787 79.16 66.01 8.39
C LEU A 787 80.14 64.86 8.20
N LYS A 788 80.55 64.20 9.29
CA LYS A 788 81.51 63.10 9.22
C LYS A 788 80.99 61.96 8.33
N GLU A 789 79.72 61.59 8.47
CA GLU A 789 79.09 60.58 7.60
C GLU A 789 79.17 60.97 6.12
N ARG A 790 78.82 62.21 5.77
CA ARG A 790 78.92 62.72 4.39
C ARG A 790 80.35 62.79 3.89
N MET A 791 81.32 63.14 4.74
CA MET A 791 82.74 63.13 4.39
C MET A 791 83.24 61.71 4.11
N ASP A 792 82.90 60.74 4.97
CA ASP A 792 83.30 59.34 4.79
C ASP A 792 82.66 58.75 3.51
N GLN A 793 81.40 59.09 3.21
CA GLN A 793 80.73 58.75 1.94
C GLN A 793 81.41 59.39 0.72
N ALA A 794 81.68 60.70 0.78
CA ALA A 794 82.34 61.41 -0.31
C ALA A 794 83.74 60.85 -0.58
N LEU A 795 84.55 60.58 0.46
CA LEU A 795 85.87 59.97 0.32
C LEU A 795 85.81 58.61 -0.37
N MET A 796 84.86 57.74 0.01
CA MET A 796 84.66 56.45 -0.66
C MET A 796 84.27 56.60 -2.14
N GLN A 797 83.48 57.62 -2.50
CA GLN A 797 83.10 57.89 -3.88
C GLN A 797 84.26 58.46 -4.70
N HIS A 798 84.97 59.48 -4.19
CA HIS A 798 86.00 60.21 -4.93
C HIS A 798 87.28 59.38 -5.07
N SER A 799 87.61 58.54 -4.08
CA SER A 799 88.67 57.52 -4.16
C SER A 799 88.50 56.58 -5.36
N ARG A 800 87.25 56.21 -5.70
CA ARG A 800 86.95 55.31 -6.84
C ARG A 800 87.05 55.99 -8.20
N HIS A 801 86.75 57.28 -8.28
CA HIS A 801 86.74 58.05 -9.53
C HIS A 801 88.02 58.88 -9.75
N ASN A 802 88.96 58.84 -8.81
CA ASN A 802 90.18 59.64 -8.78
C ASN A 802 89.91 61.16 -8.83
N GLU A 803 88.82 61.59 -8.18
CA GLU A 803 88.37 62.98 -8.08
C GLU A 803 88.90 63.64 -6.80
N MET A 804 89.06 64.96 -6.81
CA MET A 804 89.44 65.72 -5.62
C MET A 804 88.19 66.19 -4.84
N LEU A 805 88.30 66.21 -3.52
CA LEU A 805 87.34 66.91 -2.64
C LEU A 805 88.10 67.88 -1.72
N ALA A 806 87.43 68.93 -1.24
CA ALA A 806 88.03 69.95 -0.40
C ALA A 806 87.25 70.15 0.89
N VAL A 807 87.97 70.38 1.97
CA VAL A 807 87.44 70.67 3.30
C VAL A 807 87.90 72.06 3.68
N LEU A 808 86.96 72.99 3.78
CA LEU A 808 87.17 74.35 4.24
C LEU A 808 86.69 74.41 5.69
N PHE A 809 87.62 74.54 6.63
CA PHE A 809 87.31 74.80 8.04
C PHE A 809 87.27 76.31 8.25
N ILE A 810 86.17 76.82 8.77
CA ILE A 810 85.81 78.25 8.80
C ILE A 810 85.53 78.62 10.25
N ASP A 811 86.15 79.69 10.73
CA ASP A 811 85.89 80.26 12.05
C ASP A 811 85.63 81.77 11.93
N LEU A 812 84.66 82.28 12.69
CA LEU A 812 84.15 83.64 12.55
C LEU A 812 84.94 84.65 13.36
N ASP A 813 85.73 85.47 12.66
CA ASP A 813 86.55 86.50 13.28
C ASP A 813 85.70 87.63 13.86
N GLY A 814 85.70 87.71 15.20
CA GLY A 814 85.01 88.74 15.96
C GLY A 814 83.69 88.28 16.58
N PHE A 815 83.23 87.05 16.32
CA PHE A 815 81.94 86.54 16.84
C PHE A 815 81.79 86.68 18.36
N LYS A 816 82.81 86.33 19.13
CA LYS A 816 82.81 86.52 20.58
C LYS A 816 82.54 87.98 21.00
N GLY A 817 83.06 88.96 20.26
CA GLY A 817 82.79 90.38 20.54
C GLY A 817 81.33 90.76 20.34
N VAL A 818 80.60 90.06 19.46
CA VAL A 818 79.15 90.26 19.27
C VAL A 818 78.38 89.71 20.47
N ASN A 819 78.70 88.49 20.92
CA ASN A 819 78.13 87.90 22.13
C ASN A 819 78.39 88.75 23.38
N ASP A 820 79.65 89.16 23.59
CA ASP A 820 80.07 89.92 24.76
C ASP A 820 79.44 91.34 24.79
N SER A 821 79.08 91.91 23.62
CA SER A 821 78.50 93.25 23.50
C SER A 821 76.96 93.28 23.47
N HIS A 822 76.32 92.23 22.91
CA HIS A 822 74.90 92.22 22.58
C HIS A 822 74.13 90.97 23.06
N GLY A 823 74.80 90.04 23.74
CA GLY A 823 74.21 88.82 24.30
C GLY A 823 74.18 87.64 23.34
N HIS A 824 73.88 86.45 23.88
CA HIS A 824 73.90 85.21 23.09
C HIS A 824 72.80 85.15 22.02
N ASP A 825 71.61 85.70 22.28
CA ASP A 825 70.51 85.74 21.28
C ASP A 825 70.92 86.52 20.02
N ALA A 826 71.76 87.55 20.17
CA ALA A 826 72.33 88.32 19.06
C ALA A 826 73.38 87.50 18.27
N GLY A 827 74.18 86.68 18.96
CA GLY A 827 75.07 85.71 18.32
C GLY A 827 74.32 84.61 17.60
N ASP A 828 73.22 84.11 18.16
CA ASP A 828 72.38 83.09 17.55
C ASP A 828 71.65 83.61 16.29
N GLU A 829 71.15 84.86 16.31
CA GLU A 829 70.64 85.53 15.10
C GLU A 829 71.74 85.67 14.02
N LEU A 830 72.96 86.03 14.44
CA LEU A 830 74.10 86.13 13.54
C LEU A 830 74.43 84.76 12.91
N LEU A 831 74.54 83.69 13.72
CA LEU A 831 74.81 82.33 13.25
C LEU A 831 73.74 81.83 12.27
N LEU A 832 72.46 82.16 12.51
CA LEU A 832 71.35 81.86 11.60
C LEU A 832 71.51 82.57 10.23
N LYS A 833 71.90 83.85 10.20
CA LYS A 833 72.12 84.55 8.92
C LYS A 833 73.37 84.06 8.21
N LEU A 834 74.42 83.76 8.97
CA LEU A 834 75.68 83.24 8.44
C LEU A 834 75.53 81.83 7.87
N SER A 835 74.76 80.94 8.49
CA SER A 835 74.48 79.62 7.95
C SER A 835 73.80 79.70 6.57
N GLY A 836 72.84 80.61 6.41
CA GLY A 836 72.18 80.90 5.13
C GLY A 836 73.12 81.49 4.07
N LEU A 837 74.03 82.40 4.45
CA LEU A 837 75.03 82.96 3.55
C LEU A 837 76.05 81.90 3.09
N LEU A 838 76.52 81.03 4.00
CA LEU A 838 77.41 79.93 3.66
C LEU A 838 76.72 78.91 2.73
N GLN A 839 75.46 78.55 3.01
CA GLN A 839 74.65 77.72 2.10
C GLN A 839 74.52 78.34 0.69
N ALA A 840 74.31 79.66 0.59
CA ALA A 840 74.22 80.37 -0.68
C ALA A 840 75.58 80.50 -1.41
N CYS A 841 76.70 80.29 -0.71
CA CYS A 841 78.03 80.30 -1.32
C CYS A 841 78.35 78.98 -2.06
N ILE A 842 77.75 77.86 -1.66
CA ILE A 842 78.09 76.51 -2.14
C ILE A 842 77.03 75.94 -3.11
N ARG A 843 77.29 74.77 -3.72
CA ARG A 843 76.32 74.06 -4.59
C ARG A 843 75.47 73.10 -3.76
N LYS A 844 74.35 72.63 -4.31
CA LYS A 844 73.49 71.61 -3.67
C LYS A 844 74.17 70.25 -3.45
N SER A 845 75.25 69.95 -4.18
CA SER A 845 76.09 68.76 -4.01
C SER A 845 77.03 68.87 -2.82
N ASP A 846 77.40 70.10 -2.47
CA ASP A 846 78.33 70.40 -1.38
C ASP A 846 77.59 70.43 -0.05
N THR A 847 78.32 70.38 1.05
CA THR A 847 77.73 70.41 2.40
C THR A 847 78.39 71.51 3.23
N VAL A 848 77.59 72.45 3.75
CA VAL A 848 77.99 73.24 4.92
C VAL A 848 77.40 72.58 6.17
N ALA A 849 78.20 72.49 7.21
CA ALA A 849 77.85 71.98 8.53
C ALA A 849 78.30 72.98 9.59
N ARG A 850 77.58 73.05 10.71
CA ARG A 850 78.08 73.73 11.91
C ARG A 850 78.84 72.69 12.74
N PHE A 851 80.11 72.96 13.00
CA PHE A 851 81.00 72.01 13.68
C PHE A 851 80.92 72.13 15.21
N GLY A 852 80.79 73.37 15.68
CA GLY A 852 80.51 73.75 17.07
C GLY A 852 80.67 75.26 17.25
N GLY A 853 79.94 75.89 18.17
CA GLY A 853 80.10 77.33 18.45
C GLY A 853 79.96 78.22 17.21
N ASP A 854 81.03 78.91 16.86
CA ASP A 854 81.26 79.76 15.69
C ASP A 854 82.04 79.08 14.55
N GLU A 855 82.35 77.79 14.68
CA GLU A 855 83.04 76.99 13.66
C GLU A 855 82.05 76.35 12.67
N PHE A 856 82.33 76.54 11.38
CA PHE A 856 81.63 75.90 10.26
C PHE A 856 82.62 75.09 9.42
N VAL A 857 82.13 74.00 8.82
CA VAL A 857 82.91 73.24 7.83
C VAL A 857 82.12 73.16 6.54
N VAL A 858 82.78 73.50 5.44
CA VAL A 858 82.28 73.28 4.09
C VAL A 858 83.06 72.12 3.44
N LEU A 859 82.33 71.08 3.07
CA LEU A 859 82.79 69.98 2.22
C LEU A 859 82.38 70.29 0.77
N LEU A 860 83.37 70.56 -0.08
CA LEU A 860 83.20 70.70 -1.52
C LEU A 860 83.53 69.37 -2.21
N THR A 861 82.71 69.00 -3.20
CA THR A 861 82.82 67.73 -3.92
C THR A 861 83.11 67.93 -5.40
N ALA A 862 83.78 66.95 -6.02
CA ALA A 862 84.15 66.91 -7.43
C ALA A 862 84.87 68.19 -7.91
N LEU A 863 85.97 68.56 -7.25
CA LEU A 863 86.83 69.65 -7.70
C LEU A 863 87.72 69.15 -8.86
N LEU A 864 87.89 69.99 -9.87
CA LEU A 864 88.76 69.72 -11.01
C LEU A 864 90.20 70.19 -10.73
N HIS A 865 90.33 71.32 -10.02
CA HIS A 865 91.60 71.95 -9.67
C HIS A 865 91.61 72.38 -8.20
N ARG A 866 92.80 72.55 -7.62
CA ARG A 866 92.94 73.06 -6.24
C ARG A 866 92.32 74.45 -6.07
N ASP A 867 92.45 75.28 -7.08
CA ASP A 867 92.03 76.68 -7.06
C ASP A 867 90.50 76.83 -7.05
N ASP A 868 89.75 75.79 -7.44
CA ASP A 868 88.29 75.72 -7.28
C ASP A 868 87.88 75.91 -5.80
N ALA A 869 88.69 75.42 -4.85
CA ALA A 869 88.47 75.61 -3.42
C ALA A 869 88.81 77.04 -2.96
N ALA A 870 89.83 77.66 -3.57
CA ALA A 870 90.21 79.05 -3.31
C ALA A 870 89.08 80.01 -3.72
N ILE A 871 88.53 79.81 -4.92
CA ILE A 871 87.40 80.62 -5.45
C ILE A 871 86.18 80.57 -4.51
N VAL A 872 85.88 79.40 -3.91
CA VAL A 872 84.79 79.30 -2.94
C VAL A 872 85.15 79.96 -1.60
N ALA A 873 86.39 79.83 -1.12
CA ALA A 873 86.84 80.51 0.08
C ALA A 873 86.80 82.05 -0.07
N GLU A 874 87.32 82.59 -1.17
CA GLU A 874 87.24 84.02 -1.51
C GLU A 874 85.78 84.50 -1.60
N LYS A 875 84.91 83.74 -2.28
CA LYS A 875 83.48 84.03 -2.36
C LYS A 875 82.82 84.08 -0.98
N ILE A 876 83.21 83.19 -0.07
CA ILE A 876 82.74 83.18 1.33
C ILE A 876 83.27 84.43 2.05
N LEU A 877 84.57 84.70 2.03
CA LEU A 877 85.19 85.87 2.68
C LEU A 877 84.52 87.18 2.25
N VAL A 878 84.38 87.40 0.94
CA VAL A 878 83.74 88.59 0.34
C VAL A 878 82.25 88.71 0.71
N LYS A 879 81.57 87.60 1.03
CA LYS A 879 80.18 87.60 1.48
C LYS A 879 80.03 87.82 2.98
N LEU A 880 80.97 87.32 3.78
CA LEU A 880 80.98 87.49 5.23
C LEU A 880 81.43 88.91 5.63
N SER A 881 82.37 89.50 4.90
CA SER A 881 82.89 90.85 5.15
C SER A 881 81.94 92.00 4.77
N GLN A 882 80.65 91.71 4.49
CA GLN A 882 79.63 92.72 4.20
C GLN A 882 78.84 93.07 5.48
N PRO A 883 78.42 94.33 5.69
CA PRO A 883 77.59 94.68 6.84
C PRO A 883 76.31 93.84 6.93
N LEU A 884 76.18 93.06 8.00
CA LEU A 884 75.03 92.21 8.27
C LEU A 884 74.04 92.95 9.15
N GLN A 885 72.83 93.16 8.65
CA GLN A 885 71.74 93.73 9.43
C GLN A 885 71.19 92.66 10.38
N LEU A 886 71.32 92.88 11.68
CA LEU A 886 70.70 92.13 12.77
C LEU A 886 69.59 92.96 13.44
N SER A 887 68.80 92.36 14.32
CA SER A 887 67.67 93.02 15.00
C SER A 887 68.08 94.27 15.80
N PHE A 888 69.33 94.33 16.26
CA PHE A 888 69.89 95.40 17.09
C PHE A 888 70.78 96.40 16.34
N GLY A 889 71.15 96.15 15.08
CA GLY A 889 72.06 97.03 14.34
C GLY A 889 72.80 96.33 13.19
N GLN A 890 73.76 97.02 12.58
CA GLN A 890 74.68 96.42 11.61
C GLN A 890 75.95 95.93 12.29
N VAL A 891 76.35 94.70 11.99
CA VAL A 891 77.58 94.07 12.46
C VAL A 891 78.42 93.66 11.25
N MET A 892 79.73 93.83 11.34
CA MET A 892 80.68 93.20 10.42
C MET A 892 81.48 92.14 11.18
N VAL A 893 81.60 90.96 10.60
CA VAL A 893 82.48 89.88 11.05
C VAL A 893 83.39 89.48 9.90
N GLY A 894 84.59 89.02 10.22
CA GLY A 894 85.44 88.34 9.25
C GLY A 894 85.27 86.82 9.34
N ALA A 895 86.04 86.08 8.55
CA ALA A 895 86.29 84.68 8.83
C ALA A 895 87.71 84.29 8.49
N SER A 896 88.28 83.36 9.24
CA SER A 896 89.54 82.71 8.89
C SER A 896 89.22 81.34 8.33
N ILE A 897 89.76 81.02 7.14
CA ILE A 897 89.45 79.77 6.42
C ILE A 897 90.71 78.94 6.23
N GLY A 898 90.65 77.66 6.57
CA GLY A 898 91.71 76.71 6.30
C GLY A 898 91.26 75.64 5.33
N ILE A 899 92.06 75.37 4.30
CA ILE A 899 91.68 74.49 3.21
C ILE A 899 92.58 73.25 3.16
N ALA A 900 91.97 72.06 3.18
CA ALA A 900 92.64 70.79 2.95
C ALA A 900 91.99 70.03 1.77
N ILE A 901 92.81 69.53 0.85
CA ILE A 901 92.41 68.85 -0.38
C ILE A 901 92.69 67.34 -0.30
N TYR A 902 91.69 66.52 -0.56
CA TYR A 902 91.87 65.09 -0.81
C TYR A 902 92.37 64.86 -2.24
N PRO A 903 93.32 63.92 -2.48
CA PRO A 903 94.04 63.10 -1.49
C PRO A 903 95.34 63.74 -0.97
N HIS A 904 95.68 64.95 -1.43
CA HIS A 904 97.00 65.57 -1.26
C HIS A 904 97.36 65.96 0.18
N ASP A 905 96.42 66.52 0.92
CA ASP A 905 96.62 67.02 2.29
C ASP A 905 96.34 65.95 3.35
N ALA A 906 95.36 65.06 3.09
CA ALA A 906 95.10 63.83 3.84
C ALA A 906 94.15 62.90 3.07
N THR A 907 94.12 61.62 3.45
CA THR A 907 93.28 60.57 2.83
C THR A 907 92.09 60.10 3.67
N SER A 908 91.86 60.71 4.85
CA SER A 908 90.74 60.39 5.76
C SER A 908 90.00 61.65 6.21
N SER A 909 88.72 61.50 6.59
CA SER A 909 87.87 62.63 7.04
C SER A 909 88.46 63.33 8.26
N THR A 910 88.95 62.57 9.23
CA THR A 910 89.63 63.09 10.43
C THR A 910 90.96 63.77 10.12
N GLY A 911 91.71 63.25 9.13
CA GLY A 911 92.96 63.87 8.67
C GLY A 911 92.72 65.21 7.97
N LEU A 912 91.73 65.26 7.07
CA LEU A 912 91.37 66.47 6.33
C LEU A 912 90.83 67.56 7.25
N LEU A 913 89.92 67.23 8.18
CA LEU A 913 89.44 68.18 9.20
C LEU A 913 90.60 68.76 10.01
N LYS A 914 91.51 67.91 10.50
CA LYS A 914 92.66 68.34 11.31
C LYS A 914 93.64 69.23 10.52
N GLN A 915 93.85 68.94 9.25
CA GLN A 915 94.72 69.76 8.41
C GLN A 915 94.05 71.08 8.03
N ALA A 916 92.75 71.08 7.73
CA ALA A 916 91.99 72.31 7.46
C ALA A 916 91.93 73.22 8.70
N ASP A 917 91.64 72.68 9.88
CA ASP A 917 91.73 73.39 11.18
C ASP A 917 93.11 74.03 11.40
N LYS A 918 94.20 73.27 11.18
CA LYS A 918 95.57 73.80 11.26
C LYS A 918 95.80 74.98 10.30
N GLN A 919 95.27 74.92 9.07
CA GLN A 919 95.39 76.03 8.11
C GLN A 919 94.53 77.24 8.50
N MET A 920 93.34 77.01 9.07
CA MET A 920 92.46 78.08 9.57
C MET A 920 93.15 78.87 10.68
N TYR A 921 93.84 78.16 11.58
CA TYR A 921 94.64 78.80 12.63
C TYR A 921 95.82 79.60 12.09
N LEU A 922 96.43 79.18 10.98
CA LEU A 922 97.47 79.96 10.29
C LEU A 922 96.91 81.23 9.62
N ALA A 923 95.71 81.17 9.02
CA ALA A 923 95.02 82.35 8.52
C ALA A 923 94.72 83.37 9.64
N LYS A 924 94.27 82.89 10.81
CA LYS A 924 94.10 83.74 12.01
C LYS A 924 95.38 84.45 12.44
N GLN A 925 96.54 83.79 12.35
CA GLN A 925 97.83 84.40 12.71
C GLN A 925 98.37 85.39 11.66
N ARG A 926 98.01 85.22 10.38
CA ARG A 926 98.48 86.08 9.28
C ARG A 926 97.77 87.43 9.16
N GLY A 927 96.68 87.64 9.91
CA GLY A 927 95.96 88.92 9.94
C GLY A 927 94.44 88.80 10.09
N LYS A 928 93.88 87.58 10.01
CA LYS A 928 92.43 87.29 9.97
C LYS A 928 91.76 87.74 8.66
N ASN A 929 90.52 87.30 8.46
CA ASN A 929 89.74 87.59 7.24
C ASN A 929 90.45 87.16 5.94
N ASP A 930 91.07 85.98 5.96
CA ASP A 930 91.88 85.42 4.87
C ASP A 930 91.75 83.89 4.84
N TYR A 931 92.25 83.23 3.79
CA TYR A 931 92.33 81.78 3.69
C TYR A 931 93.77 81.26 3.63
N SER A 932 93.98 80.04 4.13
CA SER A 932 95.28 79.37 4.06
C SER A 932 95.19 77.96 3.50
N PHE A 933 96.25 77.58 2.81
CA PHE A 933 96.47 76.28 2.19
C PHE A 933 97.77 75.69 2.74
N THR A 934 97.88 74.37 2.78
CA THR A 934 99.20 73.73 2.93
C THR A 934 100.13 74.18 1.80
N GLU A 935 101.27 74.77 2.13
CA GLU A 935 102.30 75.12 1.16
C GLU A 935 102.93 73.85 0.58
N ARG A 936 103.18 73.82 -0.74
CA ARG A 936 103.99 72.78 -1.39
C ARG A 936 105.41 73.32 -1.55
N GLU A 937 106.40 72.56 -1.09
CA GLU A 937 107.75 72.68 -1.62
C GLU A 937 107.72 72.28 -3.11
N PHE A 938 108.14 73.19 -3.99
CA PHE A 938 108.40 72.87 -5.39
C PHE A 938 109.80 72.24 -5.51
N SER A 939 109.86 71.13 -6.24
CA SER A 939 111.07 70.66 -6.94
C SER A 939 110.90 70.94 -8.42
#